data_AF-A0AAV4IE08-F1
#
_entry.id   AF-A0AAV4IE08-F1
#
_cell.length_a   1.000
_cell.length_b   1.000
_cell.length_c   1.000
_cell.angle_alpha   90.00
_cell.angle_beta   90.00
_cell.angle_gamma   90.00
#
_symmetry.space_group_name_H-M   'P 1'
#
loop_
_entity.id
_entity.type
_entity.pdbx_description
1 polymer ?
#
loop_
_entity_poly.entity_id
_entity_poly.type
_entity_poly.pdbx_seq_one_letter_code
_entity_poly.pdbx_strand_id
1 'polypeptide(L)'
;MNEHSSRSHSVFLIHVKQENVESEKKLHGKLYLVDLAGSEKVSKTGAEGAVLDEAKNINKSLSALGNVIAALAEGNKSHVPYRDSKLTRILQESLGGNARTTMVICCSPASYNEGETKSTLMFGQRAKTIKNVVSVNEELTAEEWKRRYEREKEKSNKMKLIILKLEAELQSWRNGKAVPVEEQVDVKTAAMESDPSASPDQAVKDQAAMQSSFIGLVGGGVSAIPEAEKAQMEEEKMKLYQQLDDKDDEINGQGQLIEKLREQMLEQEELIVSARRDYEASQAEMARIQADNESAKEEVKEVLQALEELAMNYDQKSSEVDNKNRDIEALNEEINQKATKTNTLQAELDALRETTSHQKKRVVEMMSSLLKDLGDIGAVIGGNAAENKPNSGASEKLEEEFTVARLYISKMKSEVKTLATRATNLDAAQADNQKRLEDTNTELSECQLKIQQYEAKMATLSETIKDVEHKRRQLEENVDSLSEEVARFKANETMHATVSQKAQETSDKLQSEIEMKQALEKQMQSHRDQHQKQLSSLREEISDKQTLIDELKDTNQKLTLALDKMQKDYESLRAEEAEKTSKLSELTLQMDRREQAKEDLKGLEETVAKELQTLHNLRKLFVQDLQNRVKKAANKKEEEEDEEAGGNVAQKQKISFLENNLEQLTKVHKQLVRDNADLRCELPKLEKRLRATMDRVKSLETALKEAKEGAMRDRKRYQMEVDRIKEAVRQRNLARRGHAPQIAKPIRPGQHPGGQPTQSVGIRGGGGPANGPAAVKDFA
;
A
#
# COMPACT_ATOMS: atom_id res chain seq x y z
N MET A 1 12.98 35.60 -11.66
CA MET A 1 12.93 34.12 -11.50
C MET A 1 11.54 33.74 -11.03
N ASN A 2 11.09 32.51 -11.29
CA ASN A 2 9.72 32.11 -10.96
C ASN A 2 9.60 31.84 -9.44
N GLU A 3 8.58 32.41 -8.79
CA GLU A 3 8.65 32.64 -7.32
C GLU A 3 8.47 31.36 -6.49
N HIS A 4 7.58 30.46 -6.93
CA HIS A 4 7.24 29.21 -6.24
C HIS A 4 7.77 27.93 -6.91
N SER A 5 7.93 27.90 -8.23
CA SER A 5 8.11 26.63 -8.97
C SER A 5 9.54 26.05 -8.92
N SER A 6 10.55 26.83 -8.54
CA SER A 6 11.97 26.45 -8.75
C SER A 6 12.64 25.74 -7.56
N ARG A 7 11.95 25.50 -6.43
CA ARG A 7 12.62 25.31 -5.11
C ARG A 7 12.66 23.89 -4.54
N SER A 8 12.22 22.87 -5.26
CA SER A 8 12.24 21.49 -4.75
C SER A 8 12.44 20.47 -5.86
N HIS A 9 13.02 19.32 -5.52
CA HIS A 9 13.05 18.14 -6.40
C HIS A 9 11.84 17.26 -6.07
N SER A 10 11.15 16.75 -7.09
CA SER A 10 10.09 15.75 -6.93
C SER A 10 10.54 14.41 -7.52
N VAL A 11 10.26 13.31 -6.83
CA VAL A 11 10.55 11.96 -7.31
C VAL A 11 9.30 11.11 -7.14
N PHE A 12 8.69 10.73 -8.26
CA PHE A 12 7.54 9.85 -8.31
C PHE A 12 7.97 8.48 -8.82
N LEU A 13 7.72 7.42 -8.04
CA LEU A 13 8.12 6.05 -8.36
C LEU A 13 6.90 5.20 -8.67
N ILE A 14 6.81 4.72 -9.91
CA ILE A 14 5.87 3.68 -10.32
C ILE A 14 6.59 2.33 -10.24
N HIS A 15 6.08 1.42 -9.41
CA HIS A 15 6.57 0.05 -9.29
C HIS A 15 5.55 -0.91 -9.91
N VAL A 16 5.86 -1.43 -11.09
CA VAL A 16 5.04 -2.43 -11.77
C VAL A 16 5.55 -3.82 -11.38
N LYS A 17 4.67 -4.67 -10.83
CA LYS A 17 4.92 -6.11 -10.70
C LYS A 17 4.02 -6.84 -11.68
N GLN A 18 4.58 -7.82 -12.38
CA GLN A 18 3.87 -8.66 -13.33
C GLN A 18 4.15 -10.13 -13.01
N GLU A 19 3.10 -10.95 -13.05
CA GLU A 19 3.19 -12.40 -12.89
C GLU A 19 2.55 -13.06 -14.11
N ASN A 20 3.30 -13.92 -14.79
CA ASN A 20 2.79 -14.68 -15.93
C ASN A 20 2.16 -15.98 -15.41
N VAL A 21 0.84 -16.12 -15.57
CA VAL A 21 0.04 -17.21 -14.96
C VAL A 21 0.36 -18.58 -15.58
N GLU A 22 0.91 -18.64 -16.80
CA GLU A 22 1.21 -19.90 -17.51
C GLU A 22 2.63 -20.44 -17.21
N SER A 23 3.56 -19.56 -16.85
CA SER A 23 4.98 -19.88 -16.63
C SER A 23 5.49 -19.57 -15.22
N GLU A 24 4.60 -19.10 -14.33
CA GLU A 24 4.86 -18.63 -12.95
C GLU A 24 5.94 -17.53 -12.81
N LYS A 25 6.45 -17.02 -13.93
CA LYS A 25 7.50 -15.99 -13.97
C LYS A 25 7.02 -14.67 -13.40
N LYS A 26 7.76 -14.15 -12.42
CA LYS A 26 7.53 -12.84 -11.81
C LYS A 26 8.57 -11.83 -12.30
N LEU A 27 8.11 -10.68 -12.76
CA LEU A 27 8.92 -9.57 -13.28
C LEU A 27 8.61 -8.30 -12.49
N HIS A 28 9.62 -7.44 -12.26
CA HIS A 28 9.39 -6.15 -11.60
C HIS A 28 10.10 -4.97 -12.27
N GLY A 29 9.31 -3.98 -12.72
CA GLY A 29 9.78 -2.73 -13.30
C GLY A 29 9.68 -1.57 -12.31
N LYS A 30 10.72 -0.75 -12.24
CA LYS A 30 10.67 0.57 -11.58
C LYS A 30 10.76 1.65 -12.65
N LEU A 31 9.82 2.60 -12.63
CA LEU A 31 9.90 3.83 -13.41
C LEU A 31 9.97 5.01 -12.43
N TYR A 32 11.10 5.72 -12.44
CA TYR A 32 11.29 6.96 -11.70
C TYR A 32 10.99 8.13 -12.63
N LEU A 33 9.97 8.92 -12.30
CA LEU A 33 9.72 10.23 -12.89
C LEU A 33 10.28 11.28 -11.94
N VAL A 34 11.23 12.08 -12.43
CA VAL A 34 12.05 12.97 -11.60
C VAL A 34 11.94 14.38 -12.15
N ASP A 35 11.38 15.27 -11.34
CA ASP A 35 11.37 16.70 -11.62
C ASP A 35 12.43 17.39 -10.75
N LEU A 36 13.17 18.33 -11.34
CA LEU A 36 14.35 18.93 -10.71
C LEU A 36 14.18 20.44 -10.56
N ALA A 37 14.48 20.91 -9.35
CA ALA A 37 14.61 22.31 -9.02
C ALA A 37 15.53 23.08 -9.99
N GLY A 38 15.38 24.40 -9.99
CA GLY A 38 16.14 25.31 -10.84
C GLY A 38 17.66 25.16 -10.70
N SER A 39 18.36 25.13 -11.84
CA SER A 39 19.83 25.03 -11.90
C SER A 39 20.54 26.39 -11.92
N GLU A 40 19.79 27.48 -11.80
CA GLU A 40 20.31 28.83 -11.74
C GLU A 40 21.20 29.08 -10.51
N LYS A 41 22.27 29.83 -10.74
CA LYS A 41 23.17 30.28 -9.66
C LYS A 41 22.43 31.20 -8.68
N VAL A 42 22.51 30.86 -7.40
CA VAL A 42 21.91 31.63 -6.28
C VAL A 42 22.31 33.11 -6.29
N SER A 43 23.50 33.47 -6.78
CA SER A 43 23.92 34.87 -6.93
C SER A 43 23.11 35.69 -7.93
N LYS A 44 22.30 35.06 -8.80
CA LYS A 44 21.36 35.72 -9.73
C LYS A 44 19.94 35.87 -9.16
N THR A 45 19.61 35.26 -8.02
CA THR A 45 18.23 35.27 -7.49
C THR A 45 17.94 36.44 -6.56
N GLY A 46 18.97 37.12 -6.05
CA GLY A 46 18.82 38.22 -5.07
C GLY A 46 18.29 37.77 -3.71
N ALA A 47 18.36 36.46 -3.40
CA ALA A 47 17.83 35.90 -2.16
C ALA A 47 18.70 36.29 -0.94
N GLU A 48 18.03 36.68 0.14
CA GLU A 48 18.65 37.02 1.44
C GLU A 48 18.08 36.17 2.58
N GLY A 49 18.75 36.18 3.74
CA GLY A 49 18.30 35.49 4.96
C GLY A 49 18.04 33.99 4.76
N ALA A 50 16.95 33.49 5.33
CA ALA A 50 16.59 32.06 5.25
C ALA A 50 16.38 31.55 3.80
N VAL A 51 15.95 32.42 2.88
CA VAL A 51 15.75 32.05 1.46
C VAL A 51 17.08 31.82 0.75
N LEU A 52 18.14 32.51 1.17
CA LEU A 52 19.49 32.27 0.67
C LEU A 52 20.02 30.89 1.09
N ASP A 53 19.70 30.44 2.31
CA ASP A 53 20.11 29.12 2.82
C ASP A 53 19.24 27.97 2.29
N GLU A 54 17.96 28.22 2.00
CA GLU A 54 17.10 27.34 1.18
C GLU A 54 17.74 27.13 -0.20
N ALA A 55 18.04 28.21 -0.93
CA ALA A 55 18.60 28.18 -2.28
C ALA A 55 19.99 27.51 -2.36
N LYS A 56 20.83 27.64 -1.32
CA LYS A 56 22.09 26.88 -1.19
C LYS A 56 21.87 25.38 -1.07
N ASN A 57 20.90 24.95 -0.26
CA ASN A 57 20.62 23.53 -0.05
C ASN A 57 20.05 22.86 -1.32
N ILE A 58 19.19 23.56 -2.06
CA ILE A 58 18.67 23.10 -3.37
C ILE A 58 19.82 22.92 -4.39
N ASN A 59 20.70 23.93 -4.50
CA ASN A 59 21.85 23.86 -5.39
C ASN A 59 22.89 22.80 -4.96
N LYS A 60 22.91 22.38 -3.68
CA LYS A 60 23.77 21.29 -3.20
C LYS A 60 23.40 19.94 -3.84
N SER A 61 22.11 19.61 -3.97
CA SER A 61 21.68 18.37 -4.65
C SER A 61 22.02 18.36 -6.14
N LEU A 62 21.88 19.51 -6.83
CA LEU A 62 22.28 19.64 -8.23
C LEU A 62 23.80 19.60 -8.42
N SER A 63 24.57 20.19 -7.49
CA SER A 63 26.03 20.11 -7.49
C SER A 63 26.52 18.68 -7.30
N ALA A 64 25.95 17.94 -6.34
CA ALA A 64 26.22 16.51 -6.15
C ALA A 64 25.89 15.68 -7.40
N LEU A 65 24.74 15.96 -8.05
CA LEU A 65 24.36 15.33 -9.32
C LEU A 65 25.37 15.63 -10.44
N GLY A 66 25.87 16.86 -10.52
CA GLY A 66 26.95 17.25 -11.43
C GLY A 66 28.27 16.52 -11.17
N ASN A 67 28.64 16.31 -9.90
CA ASN A 67 29.83 15.56 -9.50
C ASN A 67 29.73 14.08 -9.86
N VAL A 68 28.58 13.45 -9.61
CA VAL A 68 28.28 12.07 -10.01
C VAL A 68 28.37 11.90 -11.52
N ILE A 69 27.78 12.81 -12.30
CA ILE A 69 27.83 12.79 -13.76
C ILE A 69 29.23 13.02 -14.30
N ALA A 70 30.05 13.89 -13.68
CA ALA A 70 31.44 14.07 -14.06
C ALA A 70 32.27 12.78 -13.84
N ALA A 71 32.23 12.21 -12.63
CA ALA A 71 32.98 10.99 -12.30
C ALA A 71 32.60 9.79 -13.20
N LEU A 72 31.31 9.65 -13.55
CA LEU A 72 30.83 8.63 -14.49
C LEU A 72 31.26 8.92 -15.94
N ALA A 73 31.20 10.18 -16.38
CA ALA A 73 31.61 10.58 -17.73
C ALA A 73 33.12 10.43 -17.97
N GLU A 74 33.94 10.64 -16.94
CA GLU A 74 35.39 10.41 -16.91
C GLU A 74 35.75 8.92 -16.78
N GLY A 75 34.76 8.04 -16.55
CA GLY A 75 34.97 6.60 -16.43
C GLY A 75 35.62 6.16 -15.11
N ASN A 76 35.61 7.00 -14.07
CA ASN A 76 36.20 6.68 -12.77
C ASN A 76 35.32 5.69 -11.99
N LYS A 77 35.67 4.40 -12.10
CA LYS A 77 34.94 3.29 -11.46
C LYS A 77 35.24 3.09 -9.98
N SER A 78 36.27 3.74 -9.41
CA SER A 78 36.75 3.44 -8.04
C SER A 78 35.87 4.07 -6.96
N HIS A 79 35.35 5.28 -7.19
CA HIS A 79 34.38 5.93 -6.31
C HIS A 79 33.60 6.99 -7.08
N VAL A 80 32.27 6.84 -7.12
CA VAL A 80 31.33 7.83 -7.66
C VAL A 80 30.53 8.40 -6.48
N PRO A 81 30.44 9.73 -6.29
CA PRO A 81 29.99 10.34 -5.04
C PRO A 81 28.46 10.38 -4.88
N TYR A 82 27.77 9.26 -5.05
CA TYR A 82 26.30 9.18 -4.90
C TYR A 82 25.82 9.63 -3.51
N ARG A 83 26.65 9.47 -2.47
CA ARG A 83 26.32 9.80 -1.07
C ARG A 83 26.24 11.31 -0.80
N ASP A 84 26.76 12.18 -1.67
CA ASP A 84 26.80 13.64 -1.47
C ASP A 84 25.41 14.29 -1.34
N SER A 85 24.35 13.65 -1.87
CA SER A 85 22.96 14.07 -1.68
C SER A 85 21.99 12.89 -1.63
N LYS A 86 20.83 13.05 -0.97
CA LYS A 86 19.77 12.03 -0.98
C LYS A 86 19.25 11.74 -2.39
N LEU A 87 19.18 12.77 -3.25
CA LEU A 87 18.80 12.65 -4.66
C LEU A 87 19.73 11.70 -5.43
N THR A 88 21.05 11.92 -5.34
CA THR A 88 22.04 11.08 -6.03
C THR A 88 22.11 9.65 -5.52
N ARG A 89 21.73 9.40 -4.25
CA ARG A 89 21.55 8.03 -3.73
C ARG A 89 20.33 7.33 -4.35
N ILE A 90 19.20 8.03 -4.46
CA ILE A 90 17.98 7.49 -5.07
C ILE A 90 18.21 7.20 -6.56
N LEU A 91 18.94 8.07 -7.26
CA LEU A 91 19.25 7.93 -8.69
C LEU A 91 20.49 7.05 -8.98
N GLN A 92 21.01 6.31 -7.99
CA GLN A 92 22.16 5.42 -8.18
C GLN A 92 21.85 4.23 -9.09
N GLU A 93 20.60 3.74 -9.12
CA GLU A 93 20.16 2.76 -10.13
C GLU A 93 20.10 3.41 -11.53
N SER A 94 19.74 4.70 -11.61
CA SER A 94 19.54 5.45 -12.85
C SER A 94 20.85 5.91 -13.53
N LEU A 95 21.91 6.17 -12.77
CA LEU A 95 23.16 6.74 -13.27
C LEU A 95 24.29 5.72 -13.09
N GLY A 96 24.70 5.05 -14.16
CA GLY A 96 25.70 3.97 -14.13
C GLY A 96 25.20 2.60 -13.63
N GLY A 97 23.98 2.53 -13.10
CA GLY A 97 23.37 1.31 -12.55
C GLY A 97 22.53 0.49 -13.55
N ASN A 98 21.63 -0.33 -12.99
CA ASN A 98 20.65 -1.12 -13.76
C ASN A 98 19.35 -0.34 -13.97
N ALA A 99 19.35 0.56 -14.97
CA ALA A 99 18.16 1.23 -15.45
C ALA A 99 18.32 1.71 -16.90
N ARG A 100 17.20 1.80 -17.63
CA ARG A 100 17.12 2.59 -18.86
C ARG A 100 16.77 4.03 -18.47
N THR A 101 17.70 4.96 -18.65
CA THR A 101 17.57 6.33 -18.16
C THR A 101 17.52 7.31 -19.33
N THR A 102 16.48 8.16 -19.33
CA THR A 102 16.36 9.30 -20.26
C THR A 102 16.51 10.59 -19.45
N MET A 103 17.20 11.58 -20.00
CA MET A 103 17.43 12.87 -19.35
C MET A 103 16.99 13.99 -20.30
N VAL A 104 16.02 14.80 -19.87
CA VAL A 104 15.55 15.97 -20.62
C VAL A 104 16.29 17.20 -20.09
N ILE A 105 16.88 17.99 -20.99
CA ILE A 105 17.64 19.20 -20.63
C ILE A 105 16.92 20.47 -21.09
N CYS A 106 16.12 21.05 -20.18
CA CYS A 106 15.37 22.28 -20.44
C CYS A 106 16.32 23.48 -20.49
N CYS A 107 16.33 24.22 -21.61
CA CYS A 107 17.20 25.36 -21.85
C CYS A 107 16.38 26.60 -22.25
N SER A 108 16.85 27.80 -21.90
CA SER A 108 16.21 29.05 -22.30
C SER A 108 16.82 29.58 -23.60
N PRO A 109 16.03 29.97 -24.60
CA PRO A 109 16.52 30.56 -25.86
C PRO A 109 16.89 32.05 -25.73
N ALA A 110 16.58 32.70 -24.60
CA ALA A 110 16.86 34.11 -24.39
C ALA A 110 18.36 34.37 -24.18
N SER A 111 18.92 35.35 -24.89
CA SER A 111 20.34 35.74 -24.81
C SER A 111 20.81 36.09 -23.38
N TYR A 112 19.95 36.71 -22.58
CA TYR A 112 20.21 36.97 -21.15
C TYR A 112 20.57 35.70 -20.33
N ASN A 113 20.05 34.54 -20.76
CA ASN A 113 20.26 33.25 -20.12
C ASN A 113 21.38 32.40 -20.76
N GLU A 114 22.13 32.93 -21.76
CA GLU A 114 23.16 32.18 -22.50
C GLU A 114 24.11 31.40 -21.57
N GLY A 115 24.60 32.05 -20.50
CA GLY A 115 25.54 31.42 -19.55
C GLY A 115 24.96 30.25 -18.74
N GLU A 116 23.65 30.25 -18.45
CA GLU A 116 22.99 29.12 -17.79
C GLU A 116 22.68 28.02 -18.82
N THR A 117 22.10 28.38 -19.98
CA THR A 117 21.84 27.45 -21.10
C THR A 117 23.11 26.72 -21.54
N LYS A 118 24.25 27.42 -21.64
CA LYS A 118 25.56 26.82 -21.93
C LYS A 118 26.00 25.84 -20.83
N SER A 119 25.74 26.16 -19.56
CA SER A 119 26.06 25.26 -18.44
C SER A 119 25.21 23.98 -18.49
N THR A 120 23.92 24.10 -18.80
CA THR A 120 22.99 22.97 -18.96
C THR A 120 23.36 22.08 -20.16
N LEU A 121 23.75 22.67 -21.30
CA LEU A 121 24.23 21.93 -22.46
C LEU A 121 25.53 21.15 -22.16
N MET A 122 26.50 21.77 -21.46
CA MET A 122 27.74 21.11 -21.03
C MET A 122 27.52 20.03 -19.94
N PHE A 123 26.42 20.12 -19.19
CA PHE A 123 25.96 19.06 -18.28
C PHE A 123 25.37 17.88 -19.07
N GLY A 124 24.45 18.14 -20.00
CA GLY A 124 23.85 17.11 -20.86
C GLY A 124 24.88 16.39 -21.75
N GLN A 125 25.89 17.11 -22.27
CA GLN A 125 26.99 16.52 -23.04
C GLN A 125 27.78 15.48 -22.22
N ARG A 126 28.02 15.73 -20.92
CA ARG A 126 28.69 14.78 -20.02
C ARG A 126 27.75 13.63 -19.63
N ALA A 127 26.48 13.91 -19.34
CA ALA A 127 25.51 12.86 -19.06
C ALA A 127 25.36 11.86 -20.22
N LYS A 128 25.50 12.30 -21.47
CA LYS A 128 25.42 11.46 -22.68
C LYS A 128 26.55 10.41 -22.79
N THR A 129 27.68 10.53 -22.10
CA THR A 129 28.77 9.53 -22.17
C THR A 129 28.66 8.42 -21.12
N ILE A 130 27.73 8.54 -20.17
CA ILE A 130 27.50 7.55 -19.10
C ILE A 130 26.97 6.24 -19.69
N LYS A 131 27.47 5.10 -19.20
CA LYS A 131 27.07 3.75 -19.61
C LYS A 131 26.42 3.01 -18.45
N ASN A 132 25.15 2.67 -18.59
CA ASN A 132 24.39 1.83 -17.65
C ASN A 132 24.53 0.34 -18.00
N VAL A 133 24.39 -0.54 -17.01
CA VAL A 133 24.43 -2.00 -17.18
C VAL A 133 23.03 -2.56 -16.94
N VAL A 134 22.24 -2.65 -18.00
CA VAL A 134 20.82 -2.99 -17.93
C VAL A 134 20.59 -4.51 -17.99
N SER A 135 19.85 -5.04 -17.02
CA SER A 135 19.41 -6.44 -16.94
C SER A 135 17.92 -6.54 -16.62
N VAL A 136 17.27 -7.63 -17.03
CA VAL A 136 15.85 -7.88 -16.72
C VAL A 136 15.73 -8.33 -15.27
N ASN A 137 14.79 -7.69 -14.55
CA ASN A 137 14.53 -7.96 -13.14
C ASN A 137 13.54 -9.13 -12.97
N GLU A 138 14.04 -10.36 -13.07
CA GLU A 138 13.25 -11.58 -12.84
C GLU A 138 13.30 -12.00 -11.36
N GLU A 139 12.14 -12.17 -10.71
CA GLU A 139 11.99 -12.92 -9.46
C GLU A 139 11.90 -14.42 -9.80
N LEU A 140 13.03 -15.14 -9.72
CA LEU A 140 13.06 -16.60 -9.91
C LEU A 140 12.27 -17.32 -8.82
N THR A 141 11.64 -18.45 -9.16
CA THR A 141 10.90 -19.26 -8.19
C THR A 141 11.83 -19.93 -7.16
N ALA A 142 11.27 -20.43 -6.05
CA ALA A 142 12.06 -21.14 -5.04
C ALA A 142 12.75 -22.40 -5.61
N GLU A 143 12.13 -23.07 -6.59
CA GLU A 143 12.73 -24.23 -7.27
C GLU A 143 13.82 -23.82 -8.25
N GLU A 144 13.65 -22.72 -8.99
CA GLU A 144 14.69 -22.18 -9.86
C GLU A 144 15.90 -21.68 -9.06
N TRP A 145 15.67 -21.00 -7.93
CA TRP A 145 16.73 -20.62 -7.00
C TRP A 145 17.48 -21.85 -6.47
N LYS A 146 16.76 -22.89 -6.06
CA LYS A 146 17.36 -24.17 -5.64
C LYS A 146 18.19 -24.80 -6.75
N ARG A 147 17.65 -24.95 -7.96
CA ARG A 147 18.34 -25.52 -9.13
C ARG A 147 19.55 -24.68 -9.56
N ARG A 148 19.50 -23.36 -9.43
CA ARG A 148 20.62 -22.44 -9.68
C ARG A 148 21.70 -22.57 -8.60
N TYR A 149 21.30 -22.64 -7.33
CA TYR A 149 22.20 -22.88 -6.20
C TYR A 149 22.89 -24.24 -6.27
N GLU A 150 22.17 -25.31 -6.63
CA GLU A 150 22.74 -26.65 -6.81
C GLU A 150 23.81 -26.66 -7.92
N ARG A 151 23.51 -26.05 -9.09
CA ARG A 151 24.49 -25.90 -10.18
C ARG A 151 25.73 -25.08 -9.79
N GLU A 152 25.56 -24.00 -9.02
CA GLU A 152 26.69 -23.16 -8.60
C GLU A 152 27.49 -23.80 -7.45
N LYS A 153 26.83 -24.59 -6.58
CA LYS A 153 27.46 -25.46 -5.58
C LYS A 153 28.28 -26.57 -6.24
N GLU A 154 27.78 -27.19 -7.31
CA GLU A 154 28.54 -28.16 -8.11
C GLU A 154 29.78 -27.53 -8.75
N LYS A 155 29.66 -26.38 -9.42
CA LYS A 155 30.81 -25.62 -9.92
C LYS A 155 31.81 -25.30 -8.80
N SER A 156 31.33 -24.80 -7.65
CA SER A 156 32.19 -24.50 -6.50
C SER A 156 32.93 -25.74 -5.99
N ASN A 157 32.28 -26.91 -6.00
CA ASN A 157 32.91 -28.18 -5.63
C ASN A 157 33.92 -28.66 -6.68
N LYS A 158 33.62 -28.55 -7.99
CA LYS A 158 34.57 -28.82 -9.07
C LYS A 158 35.80 -27.91 -8.97
N MET A 159 35.60 -26.61 -8.75
CA MET A 159 36.68 -25.63 -8.56
C MET A 159 37.57 -25.98 -7.36
N LYS A 160 36.97 -26.34 -6.21
CA LYS A 160 37.71 -26.82 -5.03
C LYS A 160 38.49 -28.11 -5.27
N LEU A 161 37.95 -29.03 -6.07
CA LEU A 161 38.63 -30.27 -6.42
C LEU A 161 39.84 -30.01 -7.34
N ILE A 162 39.72 -29.07 -8.29
CA ILE A 162 40.84 -28.62 -9.12
C ILE A 162 41.91 -27.92 -8.26
N ILE A 163 41.49 -27.02 -7.35
CA ILE A 163 42.40 -26.36 -6.39
C ILE A 163 43.13 -27.41 -5.53
N LEU A 164 42.44 -28.40 -4.96
CA LEU A 164 43.06 -29.47 -4.18
C LEU A 164 44.07 -30.30 -4.97
N LYS A 165 43.81 -30.56 -6.27
CA LYS A 165 44.78 -31.24 -7.14
C LYS A 165 46.02 -30.36 -7.39
N LEU A 166 45.84 -29.08 -7.71
CA LEU A 166 46.93 -28.12 -7.93
C LEU A 166 47.74 -27.87 -6.65
N GLU A 167 47.09 -27.83 -5.48
CA GLU A 167 47.75 -27.75 -4.17
C GLU A 167 48.58 -29.00 -3.89
N ALA A 168 48.06 -30.20 -4.19
CA ALA A 168 48.81 -31.45 -4.05
C ALA A 168 50.00 -31.54 -5.04
N GLU A 169 49.82 -31.05 -6.27
CA GLU A 169 50.88 -30.96 -7.27
C GLU A 169 52.00 -30.01 -6.78
N LEU A 170 51.65 -28.79 -6.36
CA LEU A 170 52.56 -27.82 -5.74
C LEU A 170 53.25 -28.38 -4.49
N GLN A 171 52.57 -29.19 -3.69
CA GLN A 171 53.15 -29.89 -2.54
C GLN A 171 54.20 -30.92 -2.98
N SER A 172 53.99 -31.61 -4.12
CA SER A 172 54.97 -32.55 -4.70
C SER A 172 56.22 -31.83 -5.19
N TRP A 173 56.04 -30.77 -5.98
CA TRP A 173 57.12 -29.89 -6.45
C TRP A 173 57.94 -29.32 -5.27
N ARG A 174 57.28 -28.82 -4.22
CA ARG A 174 57.92 -28.31 -2.99
C ARG A 174 58.68 -29.37 -2.19
N ASN A 175 58.30 -30.65 -2.33
CA ASN A 175 58.98 -31.79 -1.73
C ASN A 175 60.12 -32.34 -2.61
N GLY A 176 60.54 -31.62 -3.65
CA GLY A 176 61.66 -32.00 -4.52
C GLY A 176 61.35 -33.14 -5.49
N LYS A 177 60.06 -33.44 -5.74
CA LYS A 177 59.63 -34.44 -6.73
C LYS A 177 59.14 -33.75 -8.00
N ALA A 178 59.69 -34.12 -9.15
CA ALA A 178 59.14 -33.73 -10.43
C ALA A 178 57.84 -34.51 -10.71
N VAL A 179 56.81 -33.82 -11.19
CA VAL A 179 55.54 -34.44 -11.63
C VAL A 179 55.64 -34.66 -13.14
N PRO A 180 55.43 -35.89 -13.66
CA PRO A 180 55.41 -36.17 -15.10
C PRO A 180 54.42 -35.28 -15.85
N VAL A 181 54.68 -34.97 -17.12
CA VAL A 181 53.83 -34.08 -17.94
C VAL A 181 52.43 -34.69 -18.12
N GLU A 182 52.34 -36.01 -18.06
CA GLU A 182 51.12 -36.82 -18.11
C GLU A 182 50.28 -36.76 -16.81
N GLU A 183 50.87 -36.33 -15.69
CA GLU A 183 50.19 -36.20 -14.39
C GLU A 183 49.87 -34.75 -14.00
N GLN A 184 50.39 -33.76 -14.73
CA GLN A 184 50.16 -32.33 -14.48
C GLN A 184 48.72 -31.91 -14.81
N VAL A 185 48.14 -31.02 -14.00
CA VAL A 185 46.71 -30.68 -14.11
C VAL A 185 46.47 -29.59 -15.16
N ASP A 186 46.24 -29.96 -16.42
CA ASP A 186 45.81 -28.98 -17.43
C ASP A 186 44.41 -28.40 -17.11
N VAL A 187 44.43 -27.14 -16.70
CA VAL A 187 43.27 -26.31 -16.35
C VAL A 187 42.32 -26.11 -17.55
N LYS A 188 42.80 -26.21 -18.80
CA LYS A 188 41.94 -26.09 -19.99
C LYS A 188 41.17 -27.37 -20.26
N THR A 189 41.85 -28.52 -20.33
CA THR A 189 41.22 -29.82 -20.62
C THR A 189 40.28 -30.27 -19.49
N ALA A 190 40.65 -30.02 -18.22
CA ALA A 190 39.81 -30.34 -17.05
C ALA A 190 38.44 -29.61 -17.00
N ALA A 191 38.19 -28.65 -17.90
CA ALA A 191 36.93 -27.92 -17.99
C ALA A 191 35.92 -28.50 -19.01
N MET A 192 36.35 -29.42 -19.90
CA MET A 192 35.63 -29.69 -21.16
C MET A 192 35.18 -31.15 -21.39
N GLU A 193 35.64 -32.12 -20.61
CA GLU A 193 35.25 -33.53 -20.79
C GLU A 193 34.27 -34.05 -19.73
N SER A 194 33.22 -34.74 -20.19
CA SER A 194 32.35 -35.56 -19.34
C SER A 194 31.51 -36.57 -20.13
N ASP A 195 31.92 -37.85 -20.16
CA ASP A 195 31.01 -38.99 -20.28
C ASP A 195 31.67 -40.27 -19.67
N PRO A 196 30.95 -41.21 -19.02
CA PRO A 196 31.58 -42.26 -18.21
C PRO A 196 31.37 -43.70 -18.72
N SER A 197 32.26 -44.22 -19.59
CA SER A 197 32.28 -45.67 -19.88
C SER A 197 33.64 -46.22 -20.39
N ALA A 198 34.43 -46.83 -19.50
CA ALA A 198 35.42 -47.86 -19.83
C ALA A 198 35.89 -48.62 -18.56
N SER A 199 36.28 -49.89 -18.71
CA SER A 199 36.90 -50.72 -17.66
C SER A 199 38.43 -50.73 -17.77
N PRO A 200 39.18 -50.86 -16.66
CA PRO A 200 40.65 -50.84 -16.69
C PRO A 200 41.26 -52.23 -16.94
N ASP A 201 42.35 -52.30 -17.72
CA ASP A 201 43.27 -53.45 -17.71
C ASP A 201 44.70 -53.08 -18.15
N GLN A 202 45.69 -53.74 -17.52
CA GLN A 202 47.11 -53.97 -17.90
C GLN A 202 48.08 -52.86 -18.43
N ALA A 203 48.98 -52.40 -17.51
CA ALA A 203 50.39 -52.85 -17.38
C ALA A 203 51.61 -52.25 -18.17
N VAL A 204 52.57 -51.66 -17.38
CA VAL A 204 53.98 -52.13 -17.17
C VAL A 204 55.20 -51.68 -18.06
N LYS A 205 56.24 -51.12 -17.38
CA LYS A 205 57.72 -51.08 -17.67
C LYS A 205 58.29 -50.17 -18.80
N ASP A 206 59.59 -49.80 -18.87
CA ASP A 206 60.82 -50.07 -18.05
C ASP A 206 61.89 -48.94 -18.16
N GLN A 207 63.02 -49.02 -17.43
CA GLN A 207 64.23 -48.17 -17.56
C GLN A 207 65.51 -48.98 -17.91
N ALA A 208 66.49 -48.37 -18.62
CA ALA A 208 67.91 -48.77 -18.62
C ALA A 208 68.86 -47.66 -19.15
N ALA A 209 70.17 -47.76 -18.88
CA ALA A 209 71.22 -46.79 -19.25
C ALA A 209 72.55 -47.50 -19.64
N MET A 210 73.55 -46.78 -20.20
CA MET A 210 74.93 -47.30 -20.33
C MET A 210 76.02 -46.21 -20.40
N GLN A 211 77.28 -46.57 -20.10
CA GLN A 211 78.47 -45.71 -19.98
C GLN A 211 79.77 -46.57 -20.17
N SER A 212 80.96 -45.93 -20.31
CA SER A 212 82.33 -46.40 -19.84
C SER A 212 83.48 -46.57 -20.86
N SER A 213 84.72 -46.34 -20.37
CA SER A 213 86.07 -46.88 -20.77
C SER A 213 87.01 -45.91 -21.56
N PHE A 214 88.36 -45.89 -21.45
CA PHE A 214 89.36 -46.80 -20.81
C PHE A 214 90.74 -46.13 -20.40
N ILE A 215 91.71 -46.92 -19.87
CA ILE A 215 93.04 -46.63 -19.18
C ILE A 215 94.24 -46.62 -20.20
N GLY A 216 95.51 -46.15 -20.01
CA GLY A 216 96.42 -45.57 -18.95
C GLY A 216 97.93 -45.84 -19.33
N LEU A 217 99.04 -45.70 -18.55
CA LEU A 217 99.41 -45.10 -17.23
C LEU A 217 100.99 -45.13 -17.00
N VAL A 218 101.56 -44.36 -16.04
CA VAL A 218 102.92 -44.45 -15.36
C VAL A 218 104.26 -44.02 -16.06
N GLY A 219 104.80 -42.83 -15.70
CA GLY A 219 105.98 -42.58 -14.81
C GLY A 219 107.49 -42.79 -15.20
N GLY A 220 108.26 -41.67 -15.21
CA GLY A 220 109.47 -41.48 -14.36
C GLY A 220 110.92 -41.51 -14.94
N GLY A 221 111.71 -40.44 -14.72
CA GLY A 221 113.19 -40.43 -14.80
C GLY A 221 113.82 -39.23 -15.54
N VAL A 222 114.98 -38.69 -15.10
CA VAL A 222 115.64 -37.49 -15.66
C VAL A 222 117.10 -37.76 -16.07
N SER A 223 117.49 -37.42 -17.31
CA SER A 223 118.82 -36.84 -17.62
C SER A 223 118.95 -36.36 -19.08
N ALA A 224 119.50 -35.15 -19.27
CA ALA A 224 120.07 -34.57 -20.50
C ALA A 224 119.20 -34.54 -21.78
N ILE A 225 118.67 -33.35 -22.11
CA ILE A 225 117.74 -33.07 -23.22
C ILE A 225 118.38 -33.25 -24.62
N PRO A 226 118.03 -34.28 -25.41
CA PRO A 226 118.33 -34.34 -26.84
C PRO A 226 117.35 -33.47 -27.66
N GLU A 227 117.65 -33.26 -28.93
CA GLU A 227 116.82 -32.49 -29.85
C GLU A 227 115.39 -33.06 -30.03
N ALA A 228 115.20 -34.35 -29.73
CA ALA A 228 113.88 -35.01 -29.65
C ALA A 228 113.03 -34.57 -28.44
N GLU A 229 113.63 -34.35 -27.26
CA GLU A 229 112.89 -33.82 -26.10
C GLU A 229 112.50 -32.36 -26.30
N LYS A 230 113.30 -31.58 -27.06
CA LYS A 230 112.91 -30.22 -27.45
C LYS A 230 111.63 -30.22 -28.29
N ALA A 231 111.52 -31.14 -29.26
CA ALA A 231 110.30 -31.31 -30.06
C ALA A 231 109.10 -31.75 -29.20
N GLN A 232 109.31 -32.65 -28.23
CA GLN A 232 108.27 -33.05 -27.27
C GLN A 232 107.81 -31.87 -26.40
N MET A 233 108.72 -31.02 -25.90
CA MET A 233 108.34 -29.81 -25.16
C MET A 233 107.62 -28.77 -26.03
N GLU A 234 107.89 -28.67 -27.33
CA GLU A 234 107.11 -27.82 -28.24
C GLU A 234 105.71 -28.41 -28.51
N GLU A 235 105.56 -29.74 -28.55
CA GLU A 235 104.27 -30.44 -28.65
C GLU A 235 103.45 -30.36 -27.34
N GLU A 236 104.08 -30.48 -26.17
CA GLU A 236 103.44 -30.24 -24.87
C GLU A 236 103.02 -28.79 -24.70
N LYS A 237 103.85 -27.83 -25.15
CA LYS A 237 103.50 -26.40 -25.18
C LYS A 237 102.29 -26.12 -26.07
N MET A 238 102.20 -26.75 -27.25
CA MET A 238 100.99 -26.72 -28.09
C MET A 238 99.75 -27.24 -27.34
N LYS A 239 99.86 -28.40 -26.68
CA LYS A 239 98.76 -29.00 -25.91
C LYS A 239 98.34 -28.14 -24.71
N LEU A 240 99.29 -27.47 -24.06
CA LEU A 240 99.02 -26.55 -22.95
C LEU A 240 98.31 -25.26 -23.41
N TYR A 241 98.59 -24.75 -24.61
CA TYR A 241 97.79 -23.66 -25.18
C TYR A 241 96.39 -24.12 -25.56
N GLN A 242 96.24 -25.28 -26.21
CA GLN A 242 94.90 -25.83 -26.50
C GLN A 242 94.07 -26.02 -25.23
N GLN A 243 94.67 -26.55 -24.15
CA GLN A 243 94.01 -26.68 -22.85
C GLN A 243 93.71 -25.33 -22.16
N LEU A 244 94.36 -24.24 -22.56
CA LEU A 244 94.07 -22.90 -22.08
C LEU A 244 92.88 -22.30 -22.84
N ASP A 245 92.90 -22.41 -24.18
CA ASP A 245 91.79 -21.98 -25.05
C ASP A 245 90.50 -22.75 -24.70
N ASP A 246 90.58 -24.08 -24.56
CA ASP A 246 89.47 -24.95 -24.12
C ASP A 246 88.91 -24.53 -22.75
N LYS A 247 89.74 -23.93 -21.88
CA LYS A 247 89.34 -23.46 -20.54
C LYS A 247 88.78 -22.05 -20.55
N ASP A 248 89.30 -21.15 -21.39
CA ASP A 248 88.71 -19.82 -21.57
C ASP A 248 87.33 -19.91 -22.25
N ASP A 249 87.11 -20.87 -23.15
CA ASP A 249 85.77 -21.19 -23.68
C ASP A 249 84.83 -21.77 -22.60
N GLU A 250 85.31 -22.65 -21.72
CA GLU A 250 84.52 -23.14 -20.58
C GLU A 250 84.16 -22.00 -19.61
N ILE A 251 85.09 -21.09 -19.33
CA ILE A 251 84.87 -19.89 -18.50
C ILE A 251 83.85 -18.95 -19.17
N ASN A 252 83.93 -18.74 -20.49
CA ASN A 252 82.92 -17.98 -21.25
C ASN A 252 81.53 -18.61 -21.14
N GLY A 253 81.42 -19.94 -21.29
CA GLY A 253 80.17 -20.69 -21.14
C GLY A 253 79.57 -20.56 -19.74
N GLN A 254 80.40 -20.67 -18.70
CA GLN A 254 79.99 -20.44 -17.31
C GLN A 254 79.57 -18.98 -17.05
N GLY A 255 80.27 -18.01 -17.63
CA GLY A 255 79.93 -16.58 -17.56
C GLY A 255 78.54 -16.28 -18.16
N GLN A 256 78.25 -16.81 -19.35
CA GLN A 256 76.94 -16.67 -19.99
C GLN A 256 75.80 -17.35 -19.19
N LEU A 257 76.09 -18.45 -18.50
CA LEU A 257 75.13 -19.12 -17.62
C LEU A 257 74.85 -18.30 -16.36
N ILE A 258 75.89 -17.73 -15.75
CA ILE A 258 75.76 -16.84 -14.58
C ILE A 258 74.91 -15.60 -14.92
N GLU A 259 75.10 -15.00 -16.09
CA GLU A 259 74.34 -13.79 -16.46
C GLU A 259 72.85 -14.09 -16.72
N LYS A 260 72.53 -15.22 -17.37
CA LYS A 260 71.14 -15.70 -17.50
C LYS A 260 70.48 -16.00 -16.16
N LEU A 261 71.23 -16.53 -15.20
CA LEU A 261 70.72 -16.76 -13.84
C LEU A 261 70.50 -15.43 -13.08
N ARG A 262 71.27 -14.36 -13.36
CA ARG A 262 70.99 -13.02 -12.83
C ARG A 262 69.72 -12.41 -13.42
N GLU A 263 69.51 -12.52 -14.72
CA GLU A 263 68.26 -12.06 -15.37
C GLU A 263 67.04 -12.76 -14.75
N GLN A 264 67.09 -14.09 -14.61
CA GLN A 264 66.02 -14.87 -13.98
C GLN A 264 65.79 -14.52 -12.49
N MET A 265 66.83 -14.15 -11.75
CA MET A 265 66.67 -13.66 -10.38
C MET A 265 66.00 -12.28 -10.34
N LEU A 266 66.36 -11.36 -11.25
CA LEU A 266 65.75 -10.03 -11.35
C LEU A 266 64.26 -10.11 -11.72
N GLU A 267 63.89 -10.95 -12.69
CA GLU A 267 62.49 -11.21 -13.03
C GLU A 267 61.70 -11.76 -11.83
N GLN A 268 62.28 -12.68 -11.06
CA GLN A 268 61.63 -13.22 -9.86
C GLN A 268 61.50 -12.18 -8.73
N GLU A 269 62.48 -11.31 -8.52
CA GLU A 269 62.37 -10.21 -7.56
C GLU A 269 61.28 -9.20 -7.97
N GLU A 270 61.18 -8.84 -9.25
CA GLU A 270 60.11 -7.95 -9.74
C GLU A 270 58.72 -8.58 -9.59
N LEU A 271 58.56 -9.88 -9.91
CA LEU A 271 57.32 -10.62 -9.69
C LEU A 271 56.92 -10.67 -8.20
N ILE A 272 57.88 -10.85 -7.28
CA ILE A 272 57.65 -10.81 -5.84
C ILE A 272 57.23 -9.40 -5.37
N VAL A 273 57.80 -8.33 -5.95
CA VAL A 273 57.40 -6.95 -5.66
C VAL A 273 56.00 -6.63 -6.18
N SER A 274 55.63 -7.11 -7.37
CA SER A 274 54.24 -6.99 -7.88
C SER A 274 53.26 -7.70 -6.96
N ALA A 275 53.49 -8.99 -6.67
CA ALA A 275 52.59 -9.79 -5.84
C ALA A 275 52.40 -9.20 -4.43
N ARG A 276 53.41 -8.51 -3.87
CA ARG A 276 53.29 -7.75 -2.62
C ARG A 276 52.38 -6.52 -2.77
N ARG A 277 52.53 -5.73 -3.83
CA ARG A 277 51.63 -4.60 -4.15
C ARG A 277 50.18 -5.07 -4.33
N ASP A 278 49.98 -6.15 -5.07
CA ASP A 278 48.66 -6.70 -5.35
C ASP A 278 47.99 -7.23 -4.07
N TYR A 279 48.77 -7.82 -3.15
CA TYR A 279 48.31 -8.22 -1.82
C TYR A 279 47.95 -7.01 -0.94
N GLU A 280 48.78 -5.97 -0.90
CA GLU A 280 48.52 -4.74 -0.13
C GLU A 280 47.27 -4.01 -0.66
N ALA A 281 47.11 -3.92 -1.98
CA ALA A 281 45.91 -3.37 -2.61
C ALA A 281 44.66 -4.19 -2.26
N SER A 282 44.73 -5.52 -2.35
CA SER A 282 43.65 -6.43 -1.95
C SER A 282 43.30 -6.31 -0.46
N GLN A 283 44.29 -6.07 0.41
CA GLN A 283 44.08 -5.87 1.84
C GLN A 283 43.43 -4.52 2.14
N ALA A 284 43.80 -3.46 1.42
CA ALA A 284 43.16 -2.15 1.51
C ALA A 284 41.70 -2.18 1.01
N GLU A 285 41.43 -2.89 -0.08
CA GLU A 285 40.06 -3.08 -0.59
C GLU A 285 39.20 -3.89 0.38
N MET A 286 39.73 -4.98 0.94
CA MET A 286 39.07 -5.76 2.01
C MET A 286 38.73 -4.91 3.24
N ALA A 287 39.59 -3.97 3.63
CA ALA A 287 39.34 -3.04 4.73
C ALA A 287 38.25 -2.00 4.38
N ARG A 288 38.30 -1.44 3.16
CA ARG A 288 37.27 -0.52 2.65
C ARG A 288 35.90 -1.18 2.61
N ILE A 289 35.80 -2.39 2.06
CA ILE A 289 34.56 -3.17 2.00
C ILE A 289 34.00 -3.45 3.41
N GLN A 290 34.85 -3.66 4.42
CA GLN A 290 34.40 -3.83 5.81
C GLN A 290 33.81 -2.52 6.37
N ALA A 291 34.47 -1.38 6.17
CA ALA A 291 33.96 -0.07 6.59
C ALA A 291 32.62 0.30 5.89
N ASP A 292 32.54 0.09 4.58
CA ASP A 292 31.30 0.29 3.80
C ASP A 292 30.17 -0.63 4.31
N ASN A 293 30.49 -1.86 4.72
CA ASN A 293 29.54 -2.82 5.28
C ASN A 293 29.11 -2.48 6.72
N GLU A 294 29.92 -1.78 7.52
CA GLU A 294 29.52 -1.27 8.83
C GLU A 294 28.65 -0.02 8.69
N SER A 295 29.05 0.93 7.83
CA SER A 295 28.23 2.09 7.47
C SER A 295 26.84 1.68 6.95
N ALA A 296 26.74 0.66 6.09
CA ALA A 296 25.46 0.17 5.60
C ALA A 296 24.57 -0.45 6.70
N LYS A 297 25.14 -0.99 7.79
CA LYS A 297 24.36 -1.49 8.93
C LYS A 297 23.79 -0.34 9.77
N GLU A 298 24.53 0.75 9.93
CA GLU A 298 24.01 1.95 10.60
C GLU A 298 22.87 2.59 9.79
N GLU A 299 23.02 2.73 8.47
CA GLU A 299 21.94 3.22 7.61
C GLU A 299 20.68 2.34 7.67
N VAL A 300 20.83 1.01 7.68
CA VAL A 300 19.70 0.08 7.86
C VAL A 300 19.05 0.24 9.25
N LYS A 301 19.84 0.51 10.30
CA LYS A 301 19.32 0.76 11.65
C LYS A 301 18.53 2.08 11.72
N GLU A 302 19.02 3.15 11.11
CA GLU A 302 18.29 4.42 11.00
C GLU A 302 16.97 4.26 10.23
N VAL A 303 16.98 3.54 9.11
CA VAL A 303 15.76 3.25 8.33
C VAL A 303 14.75 2.41 9.14
N LEU A 304 15.21 1.43 9.91
CA LEU A 304 14.34 0.64 10.79
C LEU A 304 13.70 1.51 11.90
N GLN A 305 14.47 2.41 12.52
CA GLN A 305 13.93 3.33 13.53
C GLN A 305 12.90 4.30 12.90
N ALA A 306 13.19 4.85 11.72
CA ALA A 306 12.25 5.72 11.01
C ALA A 306 10.94 5.00 10.60
N LEU A 307 11.02 3.69 10.29
CA LEU A 307 9.83 2.86 10.05
C LEU A 307 9.03 2.57 11.32
N GLU A 308 9.69 2.40 12.47
CA GLU A 308 9.05 2.23 13.78
C GLU A 308 8.33 3.52 14.22
N GLU A 309 8.98 4.68 14.05
CA GLU A 309 8.37 6.00 14.26
C GLU A 309 7.19 6.25 13.29
N LEU A 310 7.28 5.83 12.03
CA LEU A 310 6.19 5.94 11.05
C LEU A 310 5.00 5.03 11.43
N ALA A 311 5.26 3.81 11.92
CA ALA A 311 4.22 2.90 12.39
C ALA A 311 3.49 3.47 13.62
N MET A 312 4.22 4.03 14.60
CA MET A 312 3.60 4.71 15.76
C MET A 312 2.70 5.88 15.33
N ASN A 313 3.14 6.69 14.36
CA ASN A 313 2.32 7.79 13.81
C ASN A 313 1.08 7.27 13.07
N TYR A 314 1.19 6.14 12.34
CA TYR A 314 0.06 5.50 11.68
C TYR A 314 -0.98 4.99 12.70
N ASP A 315 -0.55 4.26 13.72
CA ASP A 315 -1.45 3.73 14.76
C ASP A 315 -2.15 4.87 15.53
N GLN A 316 -1.42 5.95 15.84
CA GLN A 316 -2.00 7.16 16.45
C GLN A 316 -3.07 7.79 15.54
N LYS A 317 -2.82 7.89 14.23
CA LYS A 317 -3.79 8.46 13.27
C LYS A 317 -4.98 7.53 13.01
N SER A 318 -4.78 6.21 13.02
CA SER A 318 -5.89 5.25 13.00
C SER A 318 -6.79 5.44 14.22
N SER A 319 -6.22 5.55 15.41
CA SER A 319 -6.99 5.79 16.64
C SER A 319 -7.72 7.15 16.64
N GLU A 320 -7.11 8.20 16.05
CA GLU A 320 -7.78 9.50 15.87
C GLU A 320 -8.99 9.41 14.92
N VAL A 321 -8.89 8.60 13.86
CA VAL A 321 -10.01 8.33 12.94
C VAL A 321 -11.10 7.50 13.62
N ASP A 322 -10.74 6.43 14.34
CA ASP A 322 -11.69 5.60 15.08
C ASP A 322 -12.48 6.40 16.12
N ASN A 323 -11.84 7.35 16.81
CA ASN A 323 -12.52 8.24 17.75
C ASN A 323 -13.49 9.19 17.03
N LYS A 324 -13.07 9.81 15.92
CA LYS A 324 -13.96 10.69 15.13
C LYS A 324 -15.13 9.93 14.50
N ASN A 325 -14.95 8.67 14.15
CA ASN A 325 -16.05 7.81 13.68
C ASN A 325 -17.08 7.58 14.80
N ARG A 326 -16.65 7.34 16.05
CA ARG A 326 -17.55 7.24 17.21
C ARG A 326 -18.27 8.58 17.50
N ASP A 327 -17.58 9.71 17.35
CA ASP A 327 -18.20 11.03 17.51
C ASP A 327 -19.28 11.26 16.43
N ILE A 328 -19.05 10.82 15.20
CA ILE A 328 -20.02 10.86 14.09
C ILE A 328 -21.20 9.92 14.34
N GLU A 329 -20.97 8.70 14.84
CA GLU A 329 -22.03 7.76 15.23
C GLU A 329 -22.92 8.35 16.34
N ALA A 330 -22.32 8.92 17.38
CA ALA A 330 -23.04 9.57 18.48
C ALA A 330 -23.86 10.79 18.01
N LEU A 331 -23.30 11.63 17.12
CA LEU A 331 -24.02 12.76 16.52
C LEU A 331 -25.19 12.29 15.64
N ASN A 332 -25.01 11.22 14.86
CA ASN A 332 -26.10 10.63 14.07
C ASN A 332 -27.21 10.06 14.96
N GLU A 333 -26.86 9.42 16.09
CA GLU A 333 -27.86 8.98 17.06
C GLU A 333 -28.60 10.16 17.70
N GLU A 334 -27.90 11.23 18.09
CA GLU A 334 -28.54 12.43 18.65
C GLU A 334 -29.47 13.12 17.62
N ILE A 335 -29.08 13.15 16.34
CA ILE A 335 -29.92 13.62 15.22
C ILE A 335 -31.18 12.76 15.09
N ASN A 336 -31.05 11.42 15.12
CA ASN A 336 -32.20 10.51 15.07
C ASN A 336 -33.13 10.66 16.29
N GLN A 337 -32.56 10.88 17.49
CA GLN A 337 -33.34 11.16 18.71
C GLN A 337 -34.05 12.53 18.65
N LYS A 338 -33.48 13.53 17.98
CA LYS A 338 -34.13 14.84 17.74
C LYS A 338 -35.22 14.74 16.66
N ALA A 339 -34.97 14.00 15.58
CA ALA A 339 -35.95 13.77 14.51
C ALA A 339 -37.18 13.01 15.01
N THR A 340 -37.00 11.94 15.81
CA THR A 340 -38.11 11.22 16.43
C THR A 340 -38.93 12.09 17.40
N LYS A 341 -38.28 12.90 18.25
CA LYS A 341 -38.96 13.90 19.11
C LYS A 341 -39.75 14.93 18.31
N THR A 342 -39.19 15.43 17.20
CA THR A 342 -39.87 16.37 16.31
C THR A 342 -41.13 15.74 15.70
N ASN A 343 -41.03 14.49 15.25
CA ASN A 343 -42.17 13.75 14.69
C ASN A 343 -43.27 13.50 15.74
N THR A 344 -42.92 13.18 17.00
CA THR A 344 -43.93 13.03 18.07
C THR A 344 -44.60 14.36 18.43
N LEU A 345 -43.84 15.46 18.52
CA LEU A 345 -44.40 16.79 18.79
C LEU A 345 -45.30 17.27 17.65
N GLN A 346 -44.96 16.97 16.39
CA GLN A 346 -45.83 17.25 15.24
C GLN A 346 -47.15 16.47 15.32
N ALA A 347 -47.12 15.18 15.68
CA ALA A 347 -48.30 14.36 15.84
C ALA A 347 -49.21 14.84 17.01
N GLU A 348 -48.62 15.24 18.14
CA GLU A 348 -49.36 15.87 19.26
C GLU A 348 -50.00 17.19 18.83
N LEU A 349 -49.28 18.01 18.07
CA LEU A 349 -49.75 19.32 17.60
C LEU A 349 -50.92 19.19 16.59
N ASP A 350 -50.90 18.18 15.72
CA ASP A 350 -52.03 17.91 14.81
C ASP A 350 -53.23 17.28 15.53
N ALA A 351 -53.03 16.45 16.56
CA ALA A 351 -54.11 15.99 17.44
C ALA A 351 -54.74 17.14 18.25
N LEU A 352 -53.95 18.12 18.69
CA LEU A 352 -54.43 19.35 19.33
C LEU A 352 -55.21 20.24 18.34
N ARG A 353 -54.79 20.33 17.08
CA ARG A 353 -55.55 21.00 16.01
C ARG A 353 -56.90 20.32 15.76
N GLU A 354 -56.93 18.99 15.65
CA GLU A 354 -58.17 18.25 15.42
C GLU A 354 -59.15 18.38 16.59
N THR A 355 -58.68 18.21 17.83
CA THR A 355 -59.53 18.38 19.02
C THR A 355 -60.03 19.81 19.17
N THR A 356 -59.21 20.82 18.84
CA THR A 356 -59.63 22.23 18.78
C THR A 356 -60.70 22.46 17.71
N SER A 357 -60.57 21.85 16.54
CA SER A 357 -61.58 21.88 15.46
C SER A 357 -62.93 21.29 15.92
N HIS A 358 -62.89 20.13 16.58
CA HIS A 358 -64.07 19.50 17.19
C HIS A 358 -64.71 20.35 18.29
N GLN A 359 -63.91 21.03 19.13
CA GLN A 359 -64.46 21.96 20.13
C GLN A 359 -65.15 23.16 19.47
N LYS A 360 -64.56 23.75 18.42
CA LYS A 360 -65.18 24.87 17.67
C LYS A 360 -66.52 24.45 17.05
N LYS A 361 -66.63 23.27 16.43
CA LYS A 361 -67.90 22.75 15.90
C LYS A 361 -68.98 22.65 16.99
N ARG A 362 -68.67 22.01 18.14
CA ARG A 362 -69.62 21.88 19.26
C ARG A 362 -70.05 23.23 19.85
N VAL A 363 -69.18 24.24 19.87
CA VAL A 363 -69.57 25.59 20.32
C VAL A 363 -70.55 26.24 19.35
N VAL A 364 -70.34 26.12 18.03
CA VAL A 364 -71.30 26.61 17.02
C VAL A 364 -72.64 25.87 17.09
N GLU A 365 -72.62 24.56 17.31
CA GLU A 365 -73.83 23.75 17.53
C GLU A 365 -74.61 24.20 18.77
N MET A 366 -73.94 24.37 19.93
CA MET A 366 -74.57 24.87 21.16
C MET A 366 -75.11 26.29 21.02
N MET A 367 -74.37 27.19 20.36
CA MET A 367 -74.85 28.55 20.09
C MET A 367 -76.08 28.55 19.17
N SER A 368 -76.11 27.67 18.17
CA SER A 368 -77.26 27.53 17.27
C SER A 368 -78.49 26.99 18.00
N SER A 369 -78.31 26.04 18.95
CA SER A 369 -79.40 25.59 19.84
C SER A 369 -79.91 26.73 20.70
N LEU A 370 -79.03 27.45 21.41
CA LEU A 370 -79.41 28.57 22.28
C LEU A 370 -80.13 29.70 21.51
N LEU A 371 -79.69 30.01 20.29
CA LEU A 371 -80.37 30.98 19.42
C LEU A 371 -81.75 30.49 18.97
N LYS A 372 -81.91 29.18 18.72
CA LYS A 372 -83.21 28.58 18.42
C LYS A 372 -84.12 28.61 19.64
N ASP A 373 -83.63 28.19 20.81
CA ASP A 373 -84.40 28.18 22.06
C ASP A 373 -84.87 29.61 22.43
N LEU A 374 -84.03 30.63 22.20
CA LEU A 374 -84.41 32.05 22.32
C LEU A 374 -85.45 32.50 21.29
N GLY A 375 -85.40 31.97 20.06
CA GLY A 375 -86.41 32.20 19.03
C GLY A 375 -87.76 31.56 19.37
N ASP A 376 -87.75 30.33 19.87
CA ASP A 376 -88.93 29.61 20.34
C ASP A 376 -89.55 30.30 21.57
N ILE A 377 -88.73 30.82 22.50
CA ILE A 377 -89.18 31.70 23.60
C ILE A 377 -89.82 32.99 23.05
N GLY A 378 -89.20 33.61 22.03
CA GLY A 378 -89.75 34.79 21.36
C GLY A 378 -91.11 34.54 20.72
N ALA A 379 -91.31 33.35 20.15
CA ALA A 379 -92.59 32.93 19.59
C ALA A 379 -93.66 32.69 20.68
N VAL A 380 -93.30 32.10 21.82
CA VAL A 380 -94.23 31.87 22.96
C VAL A 380 -94.64 33.20 23.61
N ILE A 381 -93.69 34.13 23.83
CA ILE A 381 -93.97 35.43 24.46
C ILE A 381 -94.69 36.38 23.49
N GLY A 382 -94.32 36.37 22.20
CA GLY A 382 -94.93 37.24 21.19
C GLY A 382 -96.28 36.74 20.65
N GLY A 383 -96.52 35.43 20.64
CA GLY A 383 -97.66 34.80 19.97
C GLY A 383 -99.04 35.17 20.53
N ASN A 384 -99.12 35.53 21.81
CA ASN A 384 -100.37 35.86 22.50
C ASN A 384 -100.56 37.37 22.75
N ALA A 385 -99.87 38.23 21.99
CA ALA A 385 -99.99 39.69 22.11
C ALA A 385 -101.30 40.28 21.54
N ALA A 386 -102.16 39.45 20.94
CA ALA A 386 -103.48 39.84 20.42
C ALA A 386 -104.59 39.00 21.06
N GLU A 387 -105.63 39.68 21.57
CA GLU A 387 -106.88 39.14 22.13
C GLU A 387 -106.72 38.18 23.35
N ASN A 388 -106.88 38.66 24.60
CA ASN A 388 -108.22 38.76 25.21
C ASN A 388 -108.28 39.49 26.58
N LYS A 389 -109.50 39.66 27.10
CA LYS A 389 -109.82 40.36 28.37
C LYS A 389 -109.48 39.55 29.63
N PRO A 390 -109.26 40.22 30.80
CA PRO A 390 -109.00 39.53 32.07
C PRO A 390 -110.25 38.82 32.61
N ASN A 391 -110.04 37.64 33.20
CA ASN A 391 -111.04 36.93 33.98
C ASN A 391 -110.38 36.22 35.18
N SER A 392 -111.11 36.00 36.28
CA SER A 392 -110.53 35.79 37.62
C SER A 392 -109.98 34.38 37.93
N GLY A 393 -109.38 33.71 36.93
CA GLY A 393 -108.64 32.45 37.07
C GLY A 393 -107.16 32.55 36.67
N ALA A 394 -106.66 33.76 36.39
CA ALA A 394 -105.32 33.94 35.83
C ALA A 394 -104.16 33.74 36.82
N SER A 395 -104.39 33.87 38.13
CA SER A 395 -103.29 33.99 39.12
C SER A 395 -102.42 32.73 39.23
N GLU A 396 -103.03 31.54 39.34
CA GLU A 396 -102.27 30.28 39.47
C GLU A 396 -101.46 29.99 38.21
N LYS A 397 -102.04 30.19 37.01
CA LYS A 397 -101.29 30.05 35.75
C LYS A 397 -100.13 31.03 35.63
N LEU A 398 -100.33 32.28 36.06
CA LEU A 398 -99.26 33.27 36.05
C LEU A 398 -98.14 32.89 37.04
N GLU A 399 -98.47 32.29 38.19
CA GLU A 399 -97.48 31.77 39.14
C GLU A 399 -96.77 30.50 38.64
N GLU A 400 -97.47 29.60 37.92
CA GLU A 400 -96.84 28.48 37.22
C GLU A 400 -95.86 29.00 36.14
N GLU A 401 -96.29 29.92 35.28
CA GLU A 401 -95.44 30.56 34.26
C GLU A 401 -94.24 31.29 34.88
N PHE A 402 -94.43 32.03 35.98
CA PHE A 402 -93.32 32.64 36.72
C PHE A 402 -92.41 31.63 37.42
N THR A 403 -92.92 30.46 37.81
CA THR A 403 -92.11 29.39 38.44
C THR A 403 -91.29 28.66 37.40
N VAL A 404 -91.88 28.36 36.23
CA VAL A 404 -91.16 27.87 35.04
C VAL A 404 -90.09 28.88 34.63
N ALA A 405 -90.43 30.17 34.50
CA ALA A 405 -89.45 31.22 34.17
C ALA A 405 -88.31 31.30 35.20
N ARG A 406 -88.59 31.20 36.51
CA ARG A 406 -87.55 31.15 37.56
C ARG A 406 -86.64 29.92 37.43
N LEU A 407 -87.20 28.75 37.12
CA LEU A 407 -86.43 27.52 36.90
C LEU A 407 -85.54 27.62 35.65
N TYR A 408 -86.06 28.16 34.54
CA TYR A 408 -85.28 28.42 33.33
C TYR A 408 -84.19 29.47 33.56
N ILE A 409 -84.47 30.57 34.26
CA ILE A 409 -83.45 31.57 34.65
C ILE A 409 -82.37 30.94 35.54
N SER A 410 -82.74 30.04 36.46
CA SER A 410 -81.79 29.32 37.32
C SER A 410 -80.90 28.37 36.50
N LYS A 411 -81.48 27.65 35.52
CA LYS A 411 -80.76 26.80 34.56
C LYS A 411 -79.81 27.64 33.69
N MET A 412 -80.29 28.70 33.05
CA MET A 412 -79.44 29.62 32.27
C MET A 412 -78.31 30.19 33.12
N LYS A 413 -78.56 30.52 34.40
CA LYS A 413 -77.52 31.02 35.32
C LYS A 413 -76.45 29.96 35.62
N SER A 414 -76.79 28.67 35.70
CA SER A 414 -75.81 27.60 35.89
C SER A 414 -75.03 27.29 34.59
N GLU A 415 -75.69 27.37 33.43
CA GLU A 415 -75.07 27.21 32.11
C GLU A 415 -74.12 28.37 31.78
N VAL A 416 -74.53 29.62 32.01
CA VAL A 416 -73.68 30.82 31.90
C VAL A 416 -72.48 30.75 32.86
N LYS A 417 -72.67 30.28 34.10
CA LYS A 417 -71.55 30.08 35.04
C LYS A 417 -70.56 29.01 34.53
N THR A 418 -71.06 27.96 33.87
CA THR A 418 -70.25 26.87 33.30
C THR A 418 -69.54 27.31 32.01
N LEU A 419 -70.17 28.17 31.20
CA LEU A 419 -69.55 28.83 30.07
C LEU A 419 -68.44 29.80 30.52
N ALA A 420 -68.66 30.56 31.59
CA ALA A 420 -67.67 31.48 32.14
C ALA A 420 -66.42 30.74 32.65
N THR A 421 -66.56 29.64 33.41
CA THR A 421 -65.39 28.85 33.84
C THR A 421 -64.72 28.11 32.69
N ARG A 422 -65.47 27.76 31.63
CA ARG A 422 -64.87 27.21 30.40
C ARG A 422 -64.10 28.27 29.61
N ALA A 423 -64.59 29.52 29.56
CA ALA A 423 -63.89 30.63 28.94
C ALA A 423 -62.55 30.91 29.63
N THR A 424 -62.52 31.06 30.96
CA THR A 424 -61.26 31.29 31.70
C THR A 424 -60.23 30.16 31.50
N ASN A 425 -60.69 28.92 31.34
CA ASN A 425 -59.81 27.78 31.06
C ASN A 425 -59.30 27.78 29.59
N LEU A 426 -60.09 28.28 28.64
CA LEU A 426 -59.66 28.50 27.26
C LEU A 426 -58.67 29.66 27.15
N ASP A 427 -58.87 30.75 27.89
CA ASP A 427 -57.94 31.89 27.95
C ASP A 427 -56.56 31.44 28.50
N ALA A 428 -56.56 30.65 29.57
CA ALA A 428 -55.34 30.06 30.13
C ALA A 428 -54.63 29.11 29.16
N ALA A 429 -55.40 28.27 28.44
CA ALA A 429 -54.84 27.39 27.40
C ALA A 429 -54.34 28.17 26.18
N GLN A 430 -54.98 29.29 25.82
CA GLN A 430 -54.53 30.18 24.75
C GLN A 430 -53.19 30.85 25.12
N ALA A 431 -53.03 31.27 26.38
CA ALA A 431 -51.76 31.84 26.86
C ALA A 431 -50.59 30.84 26.79
N ASP A 432 -50.77 29.58 27.21
CA ASP A 432 -49.73 28.56 27.11
C ASP A 432 -49.39 28.22 25.65
N ASN A 433 -50.40 28.10 24.77
CA ASN A 433 -50.18 27.89 23.34
C ASN A 433 -49.48 29.07 22.66
N GLN A 434 -49.81 30.31 23.05
CA GLN A 434 -49.14 31.49 22.50
C GLN A 434 -47.68 31.56 22.94
N LYS A 435 -47.37 31.22 24.19
CA LYS A 435 -45.97 31.10 24.64
C LYS A 435 -45.20 30.03 23.84
N ARG A 436 -45.76 28.84 23.64
CA ARG A 436 -45.13 27.79 22.80
C ARG A 436 -44.91 28.25 21.36
N LEU A 437 -45.80 29.08 20.83
CA LEU A 437 -45.68 29.66 19.49
C LEU A 437 -44.59 30.75 19.44
N GLU A 438 -44.36 31.49 20.52
CA GLU A 438 -43.22 32.40 20.66
C GLU A 438 -41.90 31.61 20.77
N ASP A 439 -41.84 30.58 21.64
CA ASP A 439 -40.68 29.70 21.81
C ASP A 439 -40.28 29.06 20.46
N THR A 440 -41.21 28.42 19.75
CA THR A 440 -40.93 27.80 18.42
C THR A 440 -40.59 28.79 17.32
N ASN A 441 -41.07 30.04 17.37
CA ASN A 441 -40.60 31.09 16.46
C ASN A 441 -39.14 31.49 16.71
N THR A 442 -38.65 31.44 17.96
CA THR A 442 -37.22 31.68 18.23
C THR A 442 -36.34 30.56 17.69
N GLU A 443 -36.72 29.29 17.88
CA GLU A 443 -36.01 28.13 17.32
C GLU A 443 -36.00 28.16 15.77
N LEU A 444 -37.12 28.53 15.15
CA LEU A 444 -37.22 28.71 13.70
C LEU A 444 -36.29 29.84 13.20
N SER A 445 -36.21 30.95 13.95
CA SER A 445 -35.32 32.08 13.63
C SER A 445 -33.85 31.71 13.71
N GLU A 446 -33.45 30.90 14.72
CA GLU A 446 -32.09 30.35 14.80
C GLU A 446 -31.76 29.42 13.63
N CYS A 447 -32.71 28.57 13.22
CA CYS A 447 -32.54 27.67 12.08
C CYS A 447 -32.40 28.48 10.76
N GLN A 448 -33.20 29.53 10.57
CA GLN A 448 -33.07 30.45 9.43
C GLN A 448 -31.70 31.15 9.40
N LEU A 449 -31.20 31.62 10.55
CA LEU A 449 -29.87 32.23 10.65
C LEU A 449 -28.75 31.24 10.28
N LYS A 450 -28.85 29.98 10.73
CA LYS A 450 -27.89 28.91 10.37
C LYS A 450 -27.93 28.59 8.88
N ILE A 451 -29.11 28.56 8.26
CA ILE A 451 -29.27 28.39 6.80
C ILE A 451 -28.58 29.53 6.04
N GLN A 452 -28.85 30.80 6.41
CA GLN A 452 -28.21 31.97 5.76
C GLN A 452 -26.68 31.95 5.88
N GLN A 453 -26.14 31.47 7.00
CA GLN A 453 -24.68 31.30 7.17
C GLN A 453 -24.10 30.23 6.23
N TYR A 454 -24.82 29.11 6.01
CA TYR A 454 -24.41 28.09 5.04
C TYR A 454 -24.57 28.57 3.60
N GLU A 455 -25.63 29.29 3.26
CA GLU A 455 -25.84 29.90 1.94
C GLU A 455 -24.72 30.89 1.59
N ALA A 456 -24.33 31.77 2.51
CA ALA A 456 -23.21 32.69 2.34
C ALA A 456 -21.86 31.94 2.15
N LYS A 457 -21.66 30.83 2.88
CA LYS A 457 -20.49 29.96 2.71
C LYS A 457 -20.47 29.23 1.35
N MET A 458 -21.63 28.80 0.86
CA MET A 458 -21.77 28.20 -0.47
C MET A 458 -21.57 29.24 -1.58
N ALA A 459 -22.03 30.48 -1.40
CA ALA A 459 -21.82 31.57 -2.34
C ALA A 459 -20.33 31.90 -2.51
N THR A 460 -19.59 32.10 -1.41
CA THR A 460 -18.15 32.39 -1.42
C THR A 460 -17.31 31.22 -1.99
N LEU A 461 -17.69 29.96 -1.73
CA LEU A 461 -17.07 28.80 -2.39
C LEU A 461 -17.38 28.77 -3.90
N SER A 462 -18.61 29.12 -4.31
CA SER A 462 -18.99 29.20 -5.73
C SER A 462 -18.30 30.34 -6.48
N GLU A 463 -17.91 31.41 -5.78
CA GLU A 463 -17.15 32.54 -6.32
C GLU A 463 -15.68 32.15 -6.55
N THR A 464 -15.03 31.55 -5.55
CA THR A 464 -13.63 31.09 -5.71
C THR A 464 -13.47 30.00 -6.79
N ILE A 465 -14.49 29.16 -7.03
CA ILE A 465 -14.51 28.23 -8.17
C ILE A 465 -14.53 28.99 -9.52
N LYS A 466 -15.37 30.03 -9.65
CA LYS A 466 -15.46 30.84 -10.87
C LYS A 466 -14.16 31.59 -11.16
N ASP A 467 -13.47 32.11 -10.15
CA ASP A 467 -12.17 32.77 -10.29
C ASP A 467 -11.11 31.81 -10.85
N VAL A 468 -11.11 30.56 -10.38
CA VAL A 468 -10.22 29.49 -10.88
C VAL A 468 -10.59 29.12 -12.33
N GLU A 469 -11.87 28.98 -12.66
CA GLU A 469 -12.31 28.74 -14.04
C GLU A 469 -11.97 29.88 -14.99
N HIS A 470 -12.07 31.14 -14.54
CA HIS A 470 -11.73 32.32 -15.34
C HIS A 470 -10.21 32.38 -15.60
N LYS A 471 -9.37 32.15 -14.58
CA LYS A 471 -7.91 32.00 -14.76
C LYS A 471 -7.56 30.85 -15.71
N ARG A 472 -8.28 29.72 -15.65
CA ARG A 472 -8.07 28.59 -16.57
C ARG A 472 -8.31 29.01 -18.03
N ARG A 473 -9.41 29.72 -18.32
CA ARG A 473 -9.71 30.21 -19.68
C ARG A 473 -8.69 31.25 -20.18
N GLN A 474 -8.30 32.21 -19.33
CA GLN A 474 -7.25 33.17 -19.68
C GLN A 474 -5.93 32.47 -20.07
N LEU A 475 -5.56 31.38 -19.38
CA LEU A 475 -4.35 30.63 -19.72
C LEU A 475 -4.49 29.86 -21.06
N GLU A 476 -5.68 29.37 -21.39
CA GLU A 476 -5.97 28.73 -22.69
C GLU A 476 -5.88 29.74 -23.85
N GLU A 477 -6.53 30.90 -23.73
CA GLU A 477 -6.50 31.99 -24.73
C GLU A 477 -5.06 32.46 -25.03
N ASN A 478 -4.19 32.52 -24.02
CA ASN A 478 -2.78 32.87 -24.19
C ASN A 478 -1.98 31.78 -24.95
N VAL A 479 -2.30 30.49 -24.77
CA VAL A 479 -1.64 29.39 -25.48
C VAL A 479 -2.03 29.37 -26.97
N ASP A 480 -3.29 29.64 -27.28
CA ASP A 480 -3.75 29.74 -28.68
C ASP A 480 -3.12 30.94 -29.39
N SER A 481 -3.03 32.10 -28.72
CA SER A 481 -2.37 33.29 -29.27
C SER A 481 -0.89 33.05 -29.62
N LEU A 482 -0.13 32.42 -28.72
CA LEU A 482 1.28 32.07 -28.95
C LEU A 482 1.43 31.04 -30.08
N SER A 483 0.46 30.13 -30.22
CA SER A 483 0.43 29.14 -31.31
C SER A 483 0.22 29.80 -32.68
N GLU A 484 -0.59 30.86 -32.76
CA GLU A 484 -0.77 31.63 -34.00
C GLU A 484 0.48 32.42 -34.40
N GLU A 485 1.18 33.04 -33.45
CA GLU A 485 2.45 33.73 -33.73
C GLU A 485 3.51 32.77 -34.31
N VAL A 486 3.66 31.58 -33.73
CA VAL A 486 4.57 30.53 -34.22
C VAL A 486 4.21 30.08 -35.64
N ALA A 487 2.94 30.08 -36.02
CA ALA A 487 2.51 29.80 -37.39
C ALA A 487 2.90 30.94 -38.36
N ARG A 488 2.71 32.21 -37.95
CA ARG A 488 3.05 33.39 -38.77
C ARG A 488 4.55 33.49 -39.06
N PHE A 489 5.42 33.19 -38.09
CA PHE A 489 6.88 33.19 -38.32
C PHE A 489 7.32 32.17 -39.38
N LYS A 490 6.77 30.95 -39.34
CA LYS A 490 7.06 29.90 -40.34
C LYS A 490 6.62 30.28 -41.76
N ALA A 491 5.53 31.04 -41.90
CA ALA A 491 5.09 31.52 -43.21
C ALA A 491 6.11 32.50 -43.83
N ASN A 492 6.59 33.49 -43.05
CA ASN A 492 7.55 34.50 -43.50
C ASN A 492 8.88 33.89 -43.96
N GLU A 493 9.35 32.83 -43.29
CA GLU A 493 10.58 32.11 -43.65
C GLU A 493 10.52 31.54 -45.08
N THR A 494 9.35 31.05 -45.51
CA THR A 494 9.20 30.44 -46.86
C THR A 494 9.24 31.44 -48.01
N MET A 495 8.84 32.71 -47.82
CA MET A 495 8.91 33.72 -48.90
C MET A 495 10.35 34.10 -49.26
N HIS A 496 11.26 34.11 -48.28
CA HIS A 496 12.65 34.55 -48.48
C HIS A 496 13.49 33.62 -49.36
N ALA A 497 13.06 32.38 -49.59
CA ALA A 497 13.82 31.35 -50.29
C ALA A 497 13.82 31.45 -51.84
N THR A 498 13.08 32.40 -52.43
CA THR A 498 12.85 32.45 -53.90
C THR A 498 13.74 33.41 -54.68
N VAL A 499 14.62 34.18 -54.03
CA VAL A 499 15.44 35.22 -54.70
C VAL A 499 16.92 34.86 -54.71
N SER A 500 17.44 34.67 -55.94
CA SER A 500 18.84 34.79 -56.40
C SER A 500 19.48 33.50 -56.95
N GLN A 501 19.37 33.34 -58.28
CA GLN A 501 20.29 32.56 -59.10
C GLN A 501 20.50 33.25 -60.45
N LYS A 502 21.74 33.57 -60.81
CA LYS A 502 22.26 33.53 -62.20
C LYS A 502 23.77 33.77 -62.27
N ALA A 503 24.41 32.89 -63.03
CA ALA A 503 25.53 33.04 -63.98
C ALA A 503 26.57 34.19 -63.87
N GLN A 504 27.81 34.08 -64.38
CA GLN A 504 28.78 32.97 -64.62
C GLN A 504 29.87 33.55 -65.56
N GLU A 505 31.14 33.23 -65.29
CA GLU A 505 32.33 33.58 -66.12
C GLU A 505 32.64 35.10 -66.21
N THR A 506 33.78 35.56 -66.74
CA THR A 506 34.82 34.89 -67.57
C THR A 506 36.25 35.13 -67.06
N SER A 507 37.24 34.49 -67.72
CA SER A 507 38.68 34.47 -67.44
C SER A 507 39.42 35.79 -67.68
N ASP A 508 40.44 36.11 -66.85
CA ASP A 508 41.82 36.49 -67.25
C ASP A 508 42.70 37.27 -66.21
N LYS A 509 42.37 37.26 -64.90
CA LYS A 509 43.39 37.56 -63.85
C LYS A 509 44.07 36.28 -63.34
N LEU A 510 44.35 35.38 -64.28
CA LEU A 510 44.13 33.95 -64.07
C LEU A 510 44.97 33.33 -62.94
N GLN A 511 46.22 33.75 -62.74
CA GLN A 511 47.08 33.12 -61.73
C GLN A 511 46.66 33.44 -60.28
N SER A 512 46.27 34.68 -60.00
CA SER A 512 45.79 35.10 -58.66
C SER A 512 44.33 34.71 -58.44
N GLU A 513 43.51 34.74 -59.50
CA GLU A 513 42.15 34.21 -59.43
C GLU A 513 42.12 32.69 -59.32
N ILE A 514 43.07 31.91 -59.86
CA ILE A 514 43.10 30.45 -59.66
C ILE A 514 43.26 30.09 -58.18
N GLU A 515 44.17 30.73 -57.44
CA GLU A 515 44.34 30.43 -56.01
C GLU A 515 43.13 30.85 -55.18
N MET A 516 42.61 32.07 -55.43
CA MET A 516 41.42 32.57 -54.74
C MET A 516 40.15 31.79 -55.11
N LYS A 517 40.02 31.34 -56.36
CA LYS A 517 38.91 30.53 -56.86
C LYS A 517 39.04 29.07 -56.45
N GLN A 518 40.23 28.49 -56.31
CA GLN A 518 40.40 27.17 -55.69
C GLN A 518 40.09 27.21 -54.19
N ALA A 519 40.42 28.30 -53.50
CA ALA A 519 40.00 28.52 -52.12
C ALA A 519 38.46 28.68 -52.02
N LEU A 520 37.86 29.49 -52.91
CA LEU A 520 36.41 29.69 -52.96
C LEU A 520 35.64 28.46 -53.44
N GLU A 521 36.17 27.67 -54.37
CA GLU A 521 35.61 26.38 -54.79
C GLU A 521 35.75 25.33 -53.70
N LYS A 522 36.86 25.28 -52.96
CA LYS A 522 36.94 24.46 -51.73
C LYS A 522 35.94 24.91 -50.67
N GLN A 523 35.73 26.22 -50.50
CA GLN A 523 34.74 26.75 -49.56
C GLN A 523 33.30 26.46 -50.02
N MET A 524 32.98 26.66 -51.31
CA MET A 524 31.66 26.37 -51.89
C MET A 524 31.39 24.87 -51.96
N GLN A 525 32.41 24.03 -52.22
CA GLN A 525 32.29 22.59 -52.15
C GLN A 525 32.11 22.14 -50.70
N SER A 526 32.85 22.72 -49.74
CA SER A 526 32.61 22.47 -48.32
C SER A 526 31.19 22.88 -47.89
N HIS A 527 30.68 24.02 -48.37
CA HIS A 527 29.29 24.43 -48.15
C HIS A 527 28.29 23.48 -48.83
N ARG A 528 28.54 23.02 -50.07
CA ARG A 528 27.70 22.01 -50.73
C ARG A 528 27.70 20.70 -49.97
N ASP A 529 28.86 20.21 -49.54
CA ASP A 529 29.00 18.98 -48.77
C ASP A 529 28.35 19.12 -47.37
N GLN A 530 28.43 20.30 -46.74
CA GLN A 530 27.72 20.62 -45.50
C GLN A 530 26.21 20.67 -45.70
N HIS A 531 25.70 21.38 -46.71
CA HIS A 531 24.28 21.46 -47.01
C HIS A 531 23.72 20.11 -47.49
N GLN A 532 24.50 19.29 -48.20
CA GLN A 532 24.12 17.94 -48.60
C GLN A 532 24.11 16.98 -47.39
N LYS A 533 25.01 17.15 -46.41
CA LYS A 533 24.95 16.47 -45.10
C LYS A 533 23.79 16.95 -44.23
N GLN A 534 23.45 18.24 -44.25
CA GLN A 534 22.26 18.77 -43.59
C GLN A 534 20.99 18.23 -44.24
N LEU A 535 20.93 18.15 -45.58
CA LEU A 535 19.79 17.58 -46.31
C LEU A 535 19.69 16.06 -46.14
N SER A 536 20.80 15.32 -46.00
CA SER A 536 20.72 13.89 -45.64
C SER A 536 20.26 13.72 -44.20
N SER A 537 20.82 14.49 -43.25
CA SER A 537 20.40 14.50 -41.85
C SER A 537 18.93 14.85 -41.69
N LEU A 538 18.40 15.84 -42.41
CA LEU A 538 16.98 16.21 -42.38
C LEU A 538 16.09 15.16 -43.02
N ARG A 539 16.56 14.42 -44.04
CA ARG A 539 15.82 13.29 -44.62
C ARG A 539 15.77 12.08 -43.69
N GLU A 540 16.89 11.82 -43.02
CA GLU A 540 17.01 10.78 -41.98
C GLU A 540 16.10 11.14 -40.79
N GLU A 541 16.15 12.37 -40.30
CA GLU A 541 15.28 12.86 -39.22
C GLU A 541 13.79 12.91 -39.61
N ILE A 542 13.46 13.16 -40.88
CA ILE A 542 12.09 13.03 -41.41
C ILE A 542 11.66 11.55 -41.45
N SER A 543 12.55 10.64 -41.83
CA SER A 543 12.29 9.20 -41.81
C SER A 543 12.03 8.70 -40.39
N ASP A 544 12.87 9.11 -39.42
CA ASP A 544 12.71 8.77 -38.00
C ASP A 544 11.45 9.37 -37.38
N LYS A 545 11.05 10.58 -37.79
CA LYS A 545 9.78 11.18 -37.40
C LYS A 545 8.59 10.45 -38.04
N GLN A 546 8.73 9.94 -39.26
CA GLN A 546 7.68 9.17 -39.92
C GLN A 546 7.47 7.78 -39.27
N THR A 547 8.56 7.06 -38.97
CA THR A 547 8.46 5.78 -38.24
C THR A 547 7.89 5.98 -36.83
N LEU A 548 8.31 7.03 -36.11
CA LEU A 548 7.72 7.39 -34.81
C LEU A 548 6.23 7.75 -34.91
N ILE A 549 5.81 8.47 -35.96
CA ILE A 549 4.39 8.76 -36.21
C ILE A 549 3.60 7.47 -36.43
N ASP A 550 4.16 6.48 -37.13
CA ASP A 550 3.48 5.22 -37.40
C ASP A 550 3.47 4.29 -36.17
N GLU A 551 4.54 4.25 -35.36
CA GLU A 551 4.52 3.62 -34.02
C GLU A 551 3.49 4.26 -33.07
N LEU A 552 3.34 5.59 -33.13
CA LEU A 552 2.34 6.33 -32.33
C LEU A 552 0.91 6.04 -32.80
N LYS A 553 0.66 5.84 -34.10
CA LYS A 553 -0.63 5.33 -34.59
C LYS A 553 -0.91 3.92 -34.08
N ASP A 554 0.08 3.03 -34.21
CA ASP A 554 -0.05 1.60 -33.88
C ASP A 554 -0.29 1.39 -32.37
N THR A 555 0.34 2.20 -31.52
CA THR A 555 0.09 2.23 -30.06
C THR A 555 -1.25 2.87 -29.71
N ASN A 556 -1.65 3.97 -30.34
CA ASN A 556 -2.94 4.61 -30.10
C ASN A 556 -4.12 3.71 -30.54
N GLN A 557 -3.96 2.95 -31.64
CA GLN A 557 -4.94 1.96 -32.08
C GLN A 557 -5.06 0.78 -31.09
N LYS A 558 -3.95 0.31 -30.51
CA LYS A 558 -3.96 -0.70 -29.44
C LYS A 558 -4.62 -0.18 -28.15
N LEU A 559 -4.37 1.08 -27.78
CA LEU A 559 -5.05 1.73 -26.64
C LEU A 559 -6.56 1.88 -26.89
N THR A 560 -6.96 2.23 -28.11
CA THR A 560 -8.38 2.31 -28.50
C THR A 560 -9.08 0.97 -28.35
N LEU A 561 -8.46 -0.12 -28.83
CA LEU A 561 -9.00 -1.49 -28.67
C LEU A 561 -9.04 -1.94 -27.21
N ALA A 562 -8.08 -1.53 -26.38
CA ALA A 562 -8.08 -1.82 -24.95
C ALA A 562 -9.20 -1.05 -24.21
N LEU A 563 -9.44 0.21 -24.57
CA LEU A 563 -10.55 1.01 -24.05
C LEU A 563 -11.90 0.38 -24.40
N ASP A 564 -12.10 0.04 -25.68
CA ASP A 564 -13.34 -0.55 -26.20
C ASP A 564 -13.64 -1.93 -25.56
N LYS A 565 -12.59 -2.70 -25.20
CA LYS A 565 -12.75 -3.91 -24.39
C LYS A 565 -13.13 -3.59 -22.94
N MET A 566 -12.39 -2.71 -22.26
CA MET A 566 -12.68 -2.33 -20.86
C MET A 566 -14.09 -1.77 -20.69
N GLN A 567 -14.61 -1.07 -21.71
CA GLN A 567 -15.98 -0.54 -21.73
C GLN A 567 -17.03 -1.66 -21.81
N LYS A 568 -16.80 -2.70 -22.62
CA LYS A 568 -17.65 -3.91 -22.68
C LYS A 568 -17.58 -4.73 -21.40
N ASP A 569 -16.39 -4.88 -20.81
CA ASP A 569 -16.20 -5.57 -19.54
C ASP A 569 -16.94 -4.82 -18.41
N TYR A 570 -16.94 -3.47 -18.41
CA TYR A 570 -17.73 -2.63 -17.50
C TYR A 570 -19.24 -2.76 -17.73
N GLU A 571 -19.72 -2.75 -18.97
CA GLU A 571 -21.15 -2.94 -19.29
C GLU A 571 -21.65 -4.32 -18.83
N SER A 572 -20.84 -5.37 -18.98
CA SER A 572 -21.15 -6.72 -18.47
C SER A 572 -21.21 -6.77 -16.95
N LEU A 573 -20.24 -6.16 -16.25
CA LEU A 573 -20.24 -6.09 -14.78
C LEU A 573 -21.44 -5.31 -14.24
N ARG A 574 -21.83 -4.21 -14.90
CA ARG A 574 -23.00 -3.40 -14.55
C ARG A 574 -24.32 -4.16 -14.77
N ALA A 575 -24.40 -5.02 -15.79
CA ALA A 575 -25.54 -5.92 -15.98
C ALA A 575 -25.64 -6.97 -14.88
N GLU A 576 -24.52 -7.59 -14.48
CA GLU A 576 -24.48 -8.50 -13.33
C GLU A 576 -24.86 -7.82 -12.00
N GLU A 577 -24.40 -6.58 -11.78
CA GLU A 577 -24.76 -5.78 -10.60
C GLU A 577 -26.27 -5.52 -10.54
N ALA A 578 -26.89 -5.15 -11.66
CA ALA A 578 -28.34 -4.97 -11.75
C ALA A 578 -29.11 -6.28 -11.47
N GLU A 579 -28.65 -7.42 -12.01
CA GLU A 579 -29.28 -8.72 -11.75
C GLU A 579 -29.17 -9.12 -10.26
N LYS A 580 -27.99 -8.94 -9.65
CA LYS A 580 -27.75 -9.20 -8.22
C LYS A 580 -28.60 -8.29 -7.34
N THR A 581 -28.76 -7.02 -7.72
CA THR A 581 -29.61 -6.05 -7.02
C THR A 581 -31.10 -6.43 -7.10
N SER A 582 -31.58 -6.87 -8.27
CA SER A 582 -32.94 -7.37 -8.44
C SER A 582 -33.21 -8.61 -7.58
N LYS A 583 -32.26 -9.56 -7.53
CA LYS A 583 -32.36 -10.76 -6.68
C LYS A 583 -32.33 -10.42 -5.18
N LEU A 584 -31.55 -9.43 -4.78
CA LEU A 584 -31.53 -8.94 -3.39
C LEU A 584 -32.89 -8.33 -3.01
N SER A 585 -33.48 -7.49 -3.87
CA SER A 585 -34.80 -6.90 -3.64
C SER A 585 -35.91 -7.95 -3.54
N GLU A 586 -35.87 -9.02 -4.35
CA GLU A 586 -36.81 -10.13 -4.23
C GLU A 586 -36.63 -10.90 -2.90
N LEU A 587 -35.39 -11.15 -2.48
CA LEU A 587 -35.09 -11.82 -1.21
C LEU A 587 -35.52 -10.99 0.00
N THR A 588 -35.36 -9.66 -0.03
CA THR A 588 -35.91 -8.75 0.98
C THR A 588 -37.42 -8.87 1.04
N LEU A 589 -38.13 -8.76 -0.08
CA LEU A 589 -39.59 -8.90 -0.13
C LEU A 589 -40.08 -10.29 0.38
N GLN A 590 -39.30 -11.35 0.16
CA GLN A 590 -39.56 -12.67 0.74
C GLN A 590 -39.24 -12.77 2.24
N MET A 591 -38.34 -11.94 2.76
CA MET A 591 -38.06 -11.81 4.20
C MET A 591 -39.19 -11.05 4.89
N ASP A 592 -39.58 -9.88 4.37
CA ASP A 592 -40.63 -9.02 4.93
C ASP A 592 -41.97 -9.79 5.04
N ARG A 593 -42.32 -10.56 4.00
CA ARG A 593 -43.50 -11.45 4.01
C ARG A 593 -43.43 -12.57 5.06
N ARG A 594 -42.22 -13.05 5.40
CA ARG A 594 -42.02 -14.00 6.50
C ARG A 594 -42.02 -13.32 7.86
N GLU A 595 -41.63 -12.06 7.96
CA GLU A 595 -41.72 -11.25 9.18
C GLU A 595 -43.18 -10.99 9.54
N GLN A 596 -43.96 -10.45 8.59
CA GLN A 596 -45.41 -10.23 8.75
C GLN A 596 -46.13 -11.51 9.17
N ALA A 597 -45.85 -12.63 8.51
CA ALA A 597 -46.46 -13.92 8.86
C ALA A 597 -46.11 -14.42 10.29
N LYS A 598 -44.97 -14.00 10.88
CA LYS A 598 -44.68 -14.27 12.30
C LYS A 598 -45.47 -13.33 13.22
N GLU A 599 -45.62 -12.06 12.86
CA GLU A 599 -46.41 -11.11 13.66
C GLU A 599 -47.89 -11.50 13.68
N ASP A 600 -48.44 -11.89 12.53
CA ASP A 600 -49.81 -12.41 12.40
C ASP A 600 -50.01 -13.66 13.27
N LEU A 601 -49.05 -14.61 13.24
CA LEU A 601 -49.05 -15.80 14.09
C LEU A 601 -48.97 -15.45 15.58
N LYS A 602 -48.12 -14.51 15.97
CA LYS A 602 -47.99 -14.05 17.37
C LYS A 602 -49.28 -13.38 17.86
N GLY A 603 -49.93 -12.56 17.02
CA GLY A 603 -51.24 -11.98 17.31
C GLY A 603 -52.33 -13.04 17.49
N LEU A 604 -52.27 -14.12 16.71
CA LEU A 604 -53.14 -15.27 16.87
C LEU A 604 -52.86 -16.05 18.18
N GLU A 605 -51.58 -16.30 18.51
CA GLU A 605 -51.18 -16.93 19.78
C GLU A 605 -51.65 -16.14 21.00
N GLU A 606 -51.48 -14.81 21.00
CA GLU A 606 -52.00 -13.95 22.06
C GLU A 606 -53.53 -14.00 22.16
N THR A 607 -54.24 -14.12 21.04
CA THR A 607 -55.70 -14.22 21.00
C THR A 607 -56.17 -15.58 21.55
N VAL A 608 -55.51 -16.67 21.15
CA VAL A 608 -55.76 -18.01 21.70
C VAL A 608 -55.44 -18.07 23.20
N ALA A 609 -54.38 -17.41 23.67
CA ALA A 609 -54.08 -17.31 25.10
C ALA A 609 -55.18 -16.56 25.88
N LYS A 610 -55.71 -15.46 25.31
CA LYS A 610 -56.84 -14.71 25.90
C LYS A 610 -58.10 -15.58 25.99
N GLU A 611 -58.44 -16.34 24.94
CA GLU A 611 -59.59 -17.27 24.97
C GLU A 611 -59.40 -18.48 25.90
N LEU A 612 -58.18 -19.00 26.03
CA LEU A 612 -57.89 -20.04 27.03
C LEU A 612 -58.03 -19.49 28.46
N GLN A 613 -57.70 -18.21 28.68
CA GLN A 613 -57.89 -17.52 29.96
C GLN A 613 -59.39 -17.31 30.27
N THR A 614 -60.22 -16.92 29.30
CA THR A 614 -61.69 -16.79 29.48
C THR A 614 -62.33 -18.15 29.75
N LEU A 615 -61.98 -19.19 28.99
CA LEU A 615 -62.44 -20.56 29.20
C LEU A 615 -62.01 -21.12 30.56
N HIS A 616 -60.79 -20.82 31.04
CA HIS A 616 -60.35 -21.20 32.39
C HIS A 616 -61.20 -20.52 33.47
N ASN A 617 -61.48 -19.22 33.33
CA ASN A 617 -62.33 -18.48 34.26
C ASN A 617 -63.79 -18.98 34.26
N LEU A 618 -64.36 -19.26 33.08
CA LEU A 618 -65.69 -19.86 32.94
C LEU A 618 -65.75 -21.26 33.57
N ARG A 619 -64.72 -22.10 33.36
CA ARG A 619 -64.60 -23.41 34.02
C ARG A 619 -64.52 -23.28 35.53
N LYS A 620 -63.78 -22.30 36.06
CA LYS A 620 -63.66 -22.03 37.49
C LYS A 620 -65.00 -21.62 38.11
N LEU A 621 -65.73 -20.71 37.45
CA LEU A 621 -67.08 -20.30 37.85
C LEU A 621 -68.08 -21.47 37.79
N PHE A 622 -68.03 -22.29 36.72
CA PHE A 622 -68.90 -23.46 36.58
C PHE A 622 -68.62 -24.51 37.66
N VAL A 623 -67.35 -24.77 38.01
CA VAL A 623 -66.99 -25.66 39.12
C VAL A 623 -67.45 -25.10 40.47
N GLN A 624 -67.38 -23.79 40.69
CA GLN A 624 -67.93 -23.17 41.91
C GLN A 624 -69.46 -23.28 41.98
N ASP A 625 -70.18 -23.00 40.89
CA ASP A 625 -71.64 -23.17 40.83
C ASP A 625 -72.03 -24.64 41.04
N LEU A 626 -71.34 -25.60 40.41
CA LEU A 626 -71.62 -27.03 40.58
C LEU A 626 -71.31 -27.49 42.02
N GLN A 627 -70.22 -27.03 42.64
CA GLN A 627 -69.96 -27.26 44.08
C GLN A 627 -71.04 -26.64 44.98
N ASN A 628 -71.53 -25.44 44.65
CA ASN A 628 -72.59 -24.78 45.40
C ASN A 628 -73.94 -25.50 45.23
N ARG A 629 -74.27 -25.98 44.03
CA ARG A 629 -75.46 -26.80 43.77
C ARG A 629 -75.40 -28.15 44.47
N VAL A 630 -74.25 -28.83 44.49
CA VAL A 630 -74.08 -30.08 45.24
C VAL A 630 -74.24 -29.83 46.74
N LYS A 631 -73.67 -28.76 47.30
CA LYS A 631 -73.92 -28.36 48.70
C LYS A 631 -75.39 -28.02 48.98
N LYS A 632 -76.08 -27.39 48.03
CA LYS A 632 -77.49 -27.00 48.16
C LYS A 632 -78.45 -28.20 48.02
N ALA A 633 -78.12 -29.17 47.18
CA ALA A 633 -78.83 -30.44 47.04
C ALA A 633 -78.62 -31.37 48.24
N ALA A 634 -77.39 -31.43 48.79
CA ALA A 634 -77.11 -32.16 50.03
C ALA A 634 -77.94 -31.65 51.23
N ASN A 635 -78.31 -30.37 51.21
CA ASN A 635 -79.17 -29.72 52.21
C ASN A 635 -80.66 -29.63 51.79
N LYS A 636 -81.07 -30.24 50.68
CA LYS A 636 -82.49 -30.36 50.29
C LYS A 636 -82.81 -31.80 49.86
N LYS A 637 -82.91 -32.67 50.87
CA LYS A 637 -83.76 -33.86 50.77
C LYS A 637 -85.23 -33.46 50.68
N GLU A 638 -86.04 -34.42 50.28
CA GLU A 638 -87.51 -34.41 50.29
C GLU A 638 -88.20 -33.41 49.34
N GLU A 639 -89.44 -33.80 49.01
CA GLU A 639 -90.46 -33.11 48.19
C GLU A 639 -90.32 -33.16 46.65
N GLU A 640 -91.11 -34.10 46.10
CA GLU A 640 -92.00 -33.99 44.91
C GLU A 640 -91.50 -34.35 43.50
N GLU A 641 -92.46 -34.84 42.70
CA GLU A 641 -92.34 -35.45 41.37
C GLU A 641 -93.07 -34.59 40.31
N ASP A 642 -92.91 -34.99 39.03
CA ASP A 642 -93.71 -34.61 37.85
C ASP A 642 -93.60 -33.21 37.20
N GLU A 643 -93.95 -33.23 35.90
CA GLU A 643 -94.08 -32.16 34.90
C GLU A 643 -92.81 -31.34 34.52
N GLU A 644 -92.59 -30.89 33.28
CA GLU A 644 -93.40 -30.97 32.05
C GLU A 644 -92.52 -31.10 30.78
N ALA A 645 -93.06 -31.64 29.68
CA ALA A 645 -92.34 -31.83 28.42
C ALA A 645 -92.41 -30.61 27.48
N GLY A 646 -91.59 -29.58 27.72
CA GLY A 646 -91.64 -28.27 27.02
C GLY A 646 -90.36 -27.85 26.28
N GLY A 647 -89.90 -28.61 25.28
CA GLY A 647 -88.66 -28.36 24.52
C GLY A 647 -88.67 -27.09 23.63
N ASN A 648 -88.55 -25.91 24.24
CA ASN A 648 -88.66 -24.59 23.61
C ASN A 648 -87.58 -24.33 22.53
N VAL A 649 -87.88 -23.46 21.55
CA VAL A 649 -87.06 -23.16 20.34
C VAL A 649 -85.62 -22.81 20.68
N ALA A 650 -85.39 -22.08 21.78
CA ALA A 650 -84.06 -21.73 22.28
C ALA A 650 -83.17 -22.96 22.55
N GLN A 651 -83.75 -24.10 22.94
CA GLN A 651 -83.00 -25.34 23.21
C GLN A 651 -82.51 -25.98 21.91
N LYS A 652 -83.31 -25.98 20.84
CA LYS A 652 -82.88 -26.44 19.50
C LYS A 652 -81.81 -25.53 18.89
N GLN A 653 -81.95 -24.22 19.03
CA GLN A 653 -80.91 -23.27 18.60
C GLN A 653 -79.60 -23.48 19.38
N LYS A 654 -79.67 -23.76 20.69
CA LYS A 654 -78.49 -24.02 21.52
C LYS A 654 -77.81 -25.35 21.19
N ILE A 655 -78.57 -26.40 20.84
CA ILE A 655 -78.00 -27.65 20.32
C ILE A 655 -77.28 -27.41 18.99
N SER A 656 -77.93 -26.76 18.02
CA SER A 656 -77.33 -26.45 16.72
C SER A 656 -76.06 -25.58 16.82
N PHE A 657 -76.04 -24.62 17.75
CA PHE A 657 -74.84 -23.83 18.04
C PHE A 657 -73.70 -24.69 18.62
N LEU A 658 -74.00 -25.61 19.53
CA LEU A 658 -73.00 -26.54 20.10
C LEU A 658 -72.48 -27.54 19.07
N GLU A 659 -73.33 -28.06 18.18
CA GLU A 659 -72.96 -28.96 17.09
C GLU A 659 -72.01 -28.27 16.10
N ASN A 660 -72.31 -27.04 15.67
CA ASN A 660 -71.45 -26.26 14.78
C ASN A 660 -70.10 -25.93 15.43
N ASN A 661 -70.08 -25.54 16.71
CA ASN A 661 -68.83 -25.36 17.47
C ASN A 661 -68.02 -26.67 17.57
N LEU A 662 -68.67 -27.81 17.81
CA LEU A 662 -68.02 -29.11 17.88
C LEU A 662 -67.41 -29.52 16.53
N GLU A 663 -68.08 -29.22 15.42
CA GLU A 663 -67.56 -29.48 14.07
C GLU A 663 -66.37 -28.56 13.74
N GLN A 664 -66.43 -27.28 14.10
CA GLN A 664 -65.31 -26.34 13.95
C GLN A 664 -64.10 -26.76 14.80
N LEU A 665 -64.31 -27.11 16.07
CA LEU A 665 -63.25 -27.61 16.96
C LEU A 665 -62.62 -28.91 16.41
N THR A 666 -63.44 -29.78 15.80
CA THR A 666 -62.98 -31.01 15.12
C THR A 666 -62.15 -30.70 13.87
N LYS A 667 -62.50 -29.66 13.10
CA LYS A 667 -61.72 -29.20 11.93
C LYS A 667 -60.36 -28.62 12.36
N VAL A 668 -60.34 -27.77 13.39
CA VAL A 668 -59.10 -27.22 13.97
C VAL A 668 -58.20 -28.33 14.52
N HIS A 669 -58.76 -29.28 15.28
CA HIS A 669 -58.00 -30.43 15.78
C HIS A 669 -57.41 -31.28 14.64
N LYS A 670 -58.19 -31.56 13.59
CA LYS A 670 -57.71 -32.25 12.38
C LYS A 670 -56.68 -31.46 11.57
N GLN A 671 -56.56 -30.15 11.75
CA GLN A 671 -55.51 -29.33 11.14
C GLN A 671 -54.23 -29.40 11.99
N LEU A 672 -54.33 -29.08 13.28
CA LEU A 672 -53.20 -29.14 14.23
C LEU A 672 -52.52 -30.53 14.28
N VAL A 673 -53.26 -31.62 14.09
CA VAL A 673 -52.71 -32.98 13.99
C VAL A 673 -51.90 -33.21 12.71
N ARG A 674 -52.28 -32.58 11.59
CA ARG A 674 -51.49 -32.60 10.33
C ARG A 674 -50.26 -31.71 10.45
N ASP A 675 -50.42 -30.49 10.94
CA ASP A 675 -49.31 -29.55 11.13
C ASP A 675 -48.24 -30.13 12.08
N ASN A 676 -48.66 -30.84 13.15
CA ASN A 676 -47.75 -31.58 14.03
C ASN A 676 -47.06 -32.78 13.36
N ALA A 677 -47.70 -33.43 12.37
CA ALA A 677 -47.07 -34.49 11.60
C ALA A 677 -45.99 -33.91 10.66
N ASP A 678 -46.31 -32.82 9.95
CA ASP A 678 -45.39 -32.15 9.04
C ASP A 678 -44.18 -31.56 9.78
N LEU A 679 -44.38 -30.91 10.93
CA LEU A 679 -43.30 -30.44 11.80
C LEU A 679 -42.40 -31.58 12.31
N ARG A 680 -42.97 -32.75 12.63
CA ARG A 680 -42.19 -33.95 12.99
C ARG A 680 -41.39 -34.53 11.81
N CYS A 681 -41.81 -34.28 10.58
CA CYS A 681 -41.05 -34.63 9.38
C CYS A 681 -40.01 -33.58 8.98
N GLU A 682 -40.20 -32.30 9.31
CA GLU A 682 -39.22 -31.23 9.07
C GLU A 682 -38.06 -31.23 10.08
N LEU A 683 -38.35 -31.42 11.38
CA LEU A 683 -37.36 -31.31 12.46
C LEU A 683 -36.09 -32.17 12.23
N PRO A 684 -36.16 -33.45 11.82
CA PRO A 684 -34.96 -34.25 11.51
C PRO A 684 -34.14 -33.71 10.32
N LYS A 685 -34.77 -33.03 9.35
CA LYS A 685 -34.08 -32.38 8.22
C LYS A 685 -33.29 -31.17 8.71
N LEU A 686 -33.88 -30.36 9.58
CA LEU A 686 -33.25 -29.19 10.19
C LEU A 686 -32.07 -29.61 11.09
N GLU A 687 -32.24 -30.63 11.93
CA GLU A 687 -31.13 -31.21 12.71
C GLU A 687 -29.98 -31.70 11.81
N LYS A 688 -30.29 -32.40 10.71
CA LYS A 688 -29.26 -32.90 9.79
C LYS A 688 -28.49 -31.77 9.10
N ARG A 689 -29.17 -30.66 8.74
CA ARG A 689 -28.53 -29.45 8.22
C ARG A 689 -27.65 -28.78 9.29
N LEU A 690 -28.13 -28.68 10.53
CA LEU A 690 -27.38 -28.09 11.65
C LEU A 690 -26.10 -28.87 11.97
N ARG A 691 -26.17 -30.21 12.05
CA ARG A 691 -24.99 -31.08 12.22
C ARG A 691 -23.98 -30.87 11.08
N ALA A 692 -24.43 -30.91 9.83
CA ALA A 692 -23.56 -30.68 8.67
C ALA A 692 -22.88 -29.29 8.68
N THR A 693 -23.55 -28.24 9.20
CA THR A 693 -22.90 -26.94 9.40
C THR A 693 -21.89 -26.94 10.54
N MET A 694 -22.17 -27.62 11.66
CA MET A 694 -21.21 -27.76 12.77
C MET A 694 -19.96 -28.55 12.35
N ASP A 695 -20.12 -29.65 11.62
CA ASP A 695 -19.00 -30.46 11.12
C ASP A 695 -18.11 -29.65 10.14
N ARG A 696 -18.73 -28.81 9.29
CA ARG A 696 -18.00 -27.89 8.39
C ARG A 696 -17.26 -26.79 9.15
N VAL A 697 -17.85 -26.20 10.19
CA VAL A 697 -17.15 -25.22 11.04
C VAL A 697 -15.95 -25.87 11.71
N LYS A 698 -16.13 -27.05 12.30
CA LYS A 698 -15.08 -27.81 12.99
C LYS A 698 -13.92 -28.21 12.08
N SER A 699 -14.18 -28.54 10.81
CA SER A 699 -13.10 -28.83 9.84
C SER A 699 -12.31 -27.56 9.47
N LEU A 700 -12.97 -26.42 9.33
CA LEU A 700 -12.32 -25.13 9.08
C LEU A 700 -11.49 -24.64 10.28
N GLU A 701 -11.99 -24.80 11.51
CA GLU A 701 -11.24 -24.54 12.74
C GLU A 701 -9.98 -25.43 12.84
N THR A 702 -10.10 -26.69 12.47
CA THR A 702 -8.97 -27.65 12.47
C THR A 702 -7.91 -27.23 11.44
N ALA A 703 -8.32 -26.95 10.20
CA ALA A 703 -7.41 -26.49 9.14
C ALA A 703 -6.72 -25.15 9.50
N LEU A 704 -7.46 -24.20 10.11
CA LEU A 704 -6.90 -22.93 10.58
C LEU A 704 -5.85 -23.14 11.67
N LYS A 705 -6.10 -24.08 12.59
CA LYS A 705 -5.14 -24.46 13.65
C LYS A 705 -3.88 -25.10 13.04
N GLU A 706 -4.03 -26.05 12.12
CA GLU A 706 -2.91 -26.72 11.46
C GLU A 706 -2.04 -25.75 10.65
N ALA A 707 -2.67 -24.79 9.94
CA ALA A 707 -1.96 -23.73 9.23
C ALA A 707 -1.18 -22.81 10.19
N LYS A 708 -1.78 -22.43 11.32
CA LYS A 708 -1.13 -21.61 12.37
C LYS A 708 0.04 -22.35 13.02
N GLU A 709 -0.08 -23.66 13.26
CA GLU A 709 1.02 -24.49 13.75
C GLU A 709 2.11 -24.70 12.69
N GLY A 710 1.75 -24.76 11.40
CA GLY A 710 2.69 -24.76 10.28
C GLY A 710 3.55 -23.49 10.27
N ALA A 711 2.92 -22.32 10.20
CA ALA A 711 3.61 -21.03 10.23
C ALA A 711 4.51 -20.86 11.47
N MET A 712 4.08 -21.36 12.64
CA MET A 712 4.90 -21.37 13.87
C MET A 712 6.09 -22.34 13.78
N ARG A 713 5.93 -23.52 13.19
CA ARG A 713 7.03 -24.47 12.94
C ARG A 713 8.06 -23.88 11.97
N ASP A 714 7.61 -23.20 10.91
CA ASP A 714 8.51 -22.62 9.91
C ASP A 714 9.21 -21.37 10.44
N ARG A 715 8.51 -20.48 11.16
CA ARG A 715 9.14 -19.38 11.91
C ARG A 715 10.24 -19.89 12.86
N LYS A 716 10.03 -21.03 13.52
CA LYS A 716 11.03 -21.68 14.38
C LYS A 716 12.22 -22.24 13.59
N ARG A 717 12.00 -22.82 12.40
CA ARG A 717 13.08 -23.26 11.48
C ARG A 717 13.92 -22.08 11.00
N TYR A 718 13.29 -21.00 10.55
CA TYR A 718 14.00 -19.78 10.12
C TYR A 718 14.83 -19.18 11.25
N GLN A 719 14.28 -19.10 12.47
CA GLN A 719 15.03 -18.64 13.64
C GLN A 719 16.26 -19.52 13.92
N MET A 720 16.11 -20.85 13.88
CA MET A 720 17.22 -21.78 14.10
C MET A 720 18.32 -21.63 13.05
N GLU A 721 17.99 -21.49 11.77
CA GLU A 721 19.01 -21.32 10.73
C GLU A 721 19.68 -19.94 10.80
N VAL A 722 18.93 -18.88 11.14
CA VAL A 722 19.48 -17.54 11.42
C VAL A 722 20.47 -17.58 12.58
N ASP A 723 20.15 -18.26 13.69
CA ASP A 723 21.06 -18.33 14.84
C ASP A 723 22.25 -19.27 14.59
N ARG A 724 22.07 -20.32 13.77
CA ARG A 724 23.17 -21.15 13.25
C ARG A 724 24.12 -20.35 12.37
N ILE A 725 23.61 -19.47 11.50
CA ILE A 725 24.42 -18.56 10.67
C ILE A 725 25.18 -17.56 11.57
N LYS A 726 24.53 -16.96 12.58
CA LYS A 726 25.19 -16.08 13.56
C LYS A 726 26.33 -16.80 14.27
N GLU A 727 26.14 -18.05 14.70
CA GLU A 727 27.16 -18.83 15.39
C GLU A 727 28.32 -19.21 14.44
N ALA A 728 28.03 -19.62 13.20
CA ALA A 728 29.07 -19.89 12.20
C ALA A 728 29.92 -18.64 11.90
N VAL A 729 29.29 -17.45 11.82
CA VAL A 729 30.00 -16.16 11.68
C VAL A 729 30.82 -15.85 12.94
N ARG A 730 30.26 -16.06 14.14
CA ARG A 730 30.96 -15.86 15.41
C ARG A 730 32.21 -16.73 15.53
N GLN A 731 32.11 -18.02 15.22
CA GLN A 731 33.24 -18.95 15.23
C GLN A 731 34.29 -18.59 14.17
N ARG A 732 33.87 -18.18 12.96
CA ARG A 732 34.80 -17.72 11.90
C ARG A 732 35.55 -16.43 12.29
N ASN A 733 34.91 -15.55 13.06
CA ASN A 733 35.53 -14.35 13.60
C ASN A 733 36.48 -14.65 14.76
N LEU A 734 36.16 -15.61 15.63
CA LEU A 734 37.09 -16.11 16.66
C LEU A 734 38.32 -16.77 16.03
N ALA A 735 38.13 -17.63 15.03
CA ALA A 735 39.20 -18.32 14.32
C ALA A 735 40.15 -17.36 13.56
N ARG A 736 39.67 -16.17 13.17
CA ARG A 736 40.52 -15.09 12.61
C ARG A 736 41.36 -14.35 13.65
N ARG A 737 41.11 -14.52 14.95
CA ARG A 737 41.89 -13.86 16.03
C ARG A 737 43.15 -14.65 16.40
N GLY A 738 43.98 -14.94 15.39
CA GLY A 738 45.33 -15.45 15.59
C GLY A 738 46.21 -14.48 16.40
N HIS A 739 47.27 -15.00 17.02
CA HIS A 739 48.13 -14.25 17.94
C HIS A 739 48.78 -13.03 17.27
N ALA A 740 48.36 -11.82 17.66
CA ALA A 740 49.03 -10.57 17.30
C ALA A 740 50.08 -10.20 18.37
N PRO A 741 51.34 -9.89 18.00
CA PRO A 741 52.37 -9.51 18.95
C PRO A 741 52.09 -8.14 19.57
N GLN A 742 52.21 -8.03 20.90
CA GLN A 742 52.01 -6.77 21.61
C GLN A 742 53.23 -5.85 21.50
N ILE A 743 53.24 -4.98 20.49
CA ILE A 743 54.18 -3.85 20.44
C ILE A 743 53.72 -2.79 21.45
N ALA A 744 54.56 -2.53 22.46
CA ALA A 744 54.27 -1.59 23.54
C ALA A 744 54.23 -0.14 23.04
N LYS A 745 53.32 0.68 23.58
CA LYS A 745 53.27 2.13 23.36
C LYS A 745 54.05 2.89 24.46
N PRO A 746 54.64 4.08 24.18
CA PRO A 746 55.41 4.82 25.17
C PRO A 746 54.59 5.25 26.40
N ILE A 747 55.23 5.23 27.57
CA ILE A 747 54.62 5.54 28.86
C ILE A 747 54.60 7.06 29.10
N ARG A 748 53.45 7.62 29.51
CA ARG A 748 53.43 8.93 30.20
C ARG A 748 53.79 8.73 31.67
N PRO A 749 54.67 9.55 32.29
CA PRO A 749 54.95 9.45 33.73
C PRO A 749 53.70 9.81 34.55
N GLY A 750 53.38 9.08 35.62
CA GLY A 750 52.30 9.54 36.52
C GLY A 750 51.65 8.60 37.54
N GLN A 751 51.90 7.28 37.58
CA GLN A 751 51.40 6.45 38.70
C GLN A 751 52.27 5.21 38.97
N HIS A 752 52.41 4.89 40.27
CA HIS A 752 53.12 3.71 40.79
C HIS A 752 52.13 2.72 41.47
N PRO A 753 52.53 1.46 41.74
CA PRO A 753 51.62 0.32 41.53
C PRO A 753 51.16 -0.44 42.78
N GLY A 754 50.11 -1.23 42.58
CA GLY A 754 49.69 -2.38 43.38
C GLY A 754 48.45 -3.01 42.71
N GLY A 755 48.18 -4.31 42.80
CA GLY A 755 48.94 -5.40 43.40
C GLY A 755 48.08 -6.67 43.39
N GLN A 756 48.39 -7.63 42.51
CA GLN A 756 47.74 -8.94 42.42
C GLN A 756 48.56 -10.01 43.16
N PRO A 757 48.04 -11.23 43.41
CA PRO A 757 46.66 -11.71 43.29
C PRO A 757 46.17 -12.47 44.56
N THR A 758 44.95 -13.03 44.55
CA THR A 758 44.73 -14.44 44.95
C THR A 758 43.36 -14.95 44.50
N GLN A 759 43.23 -16.28 44.38
CA GLN A 759 41.98 -17.00 44.14
C GLN A 759 41.39 -17.51 45.46
N SER A 760 40.08 -17.63 45.57
CA SER A 760 39.45 -18.60 46.48
C SER A 760 38.06 -19.03 45.99
N VAL A 761 37.67 -20.25 46.37
CA VAL A 761 36.34 -20.85 46.10
C VAL A 761 35.53 -20.79 47.40
N GLY A 762 34.23 -20.46 47.31
CA GLY A 762 33.33 -20.39 48.47
C GLY A 762 31.92 -20.92 48.15
N ILE A 763 31.36 -21.73 49.04
CA ILE A 763 30.08 -22.44 48.89
C ILE A 763 29.24 -22.26 50.15
N ARG A 764 27.91 -22.08 50.00
CA ARG A 764 26.87 -21.84 51.04
C ARG A 764 27.02 -20.52 51.84
N GLY A 765 25.96 -19.94 52.40
CA GLY A 765 24.52 -20.18 52.18
C GLY A 765 23.63 -20.01 53.43
N GLY A 766 22.45 -19.39 53.26
CA GLY A 766 21.33 -19.41 54.21
C GLY A 766 21.18 -18.21 55.15
N GLY A 767 19.93 -17.88 55.51
CA GLY A 767 19.59 -17.00 56.65
C GLY A 767 19.11 -15.57 56.32
N GLY A 768 17.79 -15.34 56.40
CA GLY A 768 17.19 -14.06 56.81
C GLY A 768 16.47 -14.27 58.16
N PRO A 769 15.42 -13.51 58.52
CA PRO A 769 14.92 -12.24 57.97
C PRO A 769 14.66 -11.15 59.05
N ALA A 770 14.28 -9.92 58.67
CA ALA A 770 13.64 -8.95 59.60
C ALA A 770 12.82 -7.85 58.90
N ASN A 771 11.50 -7.84 59.19
CA ASN A 771 10.51 -6.74 59.32
C ASN A 771 10.46 -5.50 58.38
N GLY A 772 9.23 -5.14 57.99
CA GLY A 772 8.82 -3.86 57.38
C GLY A 772 8.55 -2.74 58.42
N PRO A 773 7.60 -1.79 58.22
CA PRO A 773 6.28 -1.92 57.54
C PRO A 773 6.18 -1.07 56.24
N ALA A 774 5.16 -1.03 55.37
CA ALA A 774 3.68 -1.14 55.43
C ALA A 774 2.96 0.08 56.10
N ALA A 775 1.83 0.61 55.65
CA ALA A 775 1.10 0.50 54.36
C ALA A 775 0.94 1.93 53.74
N VAL A 776 -0.13 2.51 53.15
CA VAL A 776 -1.57 2.26 52.90
C VAL A 776 -1.85 2.90 51.51
N LYS A 777 -2.46 2.27 50.48
CA LYS A 777 -3.81 1.70 50.23
C LYS A 777 -4.90 2.70 49.76
N ASP A 778 -5.48 2.38 48.61
CA ASP A 778 -6.73 2.77 47.90
C ASP A 778 -7.78 3.66 48.63
N PHE A 779 -8.41 4.59 47.88
CA PHE A 779 -9.84 4.51 47.51
C PHE A 779 -10.32 5.68 46.62
N ALA A 780 -10.84 5.37 45.42
CA ALA A 780 -11.91 6.06 44.68
C ALA A 780 -12.22 5.27 43.40
#